data_AF-A0A8T3ZGB6-F1
#
_entry.id   AF-A0A8T3ZGB6-F1
#
_cell.length_a   1.000
_cell.length_b   1.000
_cell.length_c   1.000
_cell.angle_alpha   90.00
_cell.angle_beta   90.00
_cell.angle_gamma   90.00
#
_symmetry.space_group_name_H-M   'P 1'
#
loop_
_entity.id
_entity.type
_entity.pdbx_description
1 polymer ?
#
loop_
_entity_poly.entity_id
_entity_poly.type
_entity_poly.pdbx_seq_one_letter_code
_entity_poly.pdbx_strand_id
1 'polypeptide(L)'
;MQEIQEIWTEKYRPKLLKELVGHDDIVKRLENFIKNKSLPHCLFAGPAGIGKTTCALAIAREFFGSNWHSNFLELNASVTPDTPILIKQNGKIKRTNFAELDKEYFKNEETHTDRLPVSDLEILSIDNDYKICSKPVNYIFRHKKDKIAKLKFEGGIVKTSLDHSVMILNQDGELEDKKVSDLKEGDFLVTFKTEIGGETGNIDVKAFKPDLYVNLKSGRRLNPKIKTVLDSIELDDDISWSMGLYLAEGCLSHPKSDQFIYVLGYPKEKDMAKRVENIFLNLNLPVYKPMGRSGFDRNKESSIQIRILNTQMGRFFSNNFYGDSKIKRAPNKRVPDFIFRAAPKARISFIRGYHDGDGCGKWGHVARMSSRSRECLIDIAWLGRISGMETSCFEGESRIIWENPKFTYIKSELIPSFIAQNIIKKYNLPLTYLLRHSLYHKKSGRVSKKAMKSILEKIEIDDDFIKRMKKLVASDISVVEIKNIDIVDYDGYVYDVSVPDTQMFWGGTIPILLHNSDERGIETIRVKVKDFARTMPISGSFKIVYLDEADSLTKDAQHALRRTMENYSSSCRFILACNYSSKIIPPIQSRCAIFKFSTLKENIITKFLDRICKNEKLGCEEDALKAIVYVSGGDMRKAINMLQMTSFDGKLTKENIYAMAGKDPEEVKKMVLLALSRKFKESREILLKLLYERGMSGEDVIKEVHDQIFHIDIEDREKIHLLEKIGEIEFRITEGSNPRIQLESLLAQIALISGTKK
;
A
#
# COMPACT_ATOMS: atom_id res chain seq x y z
N MET A 1 -8.46 -9.71 25.40
CA MET A 1 -7.46 -10.57 24.73
C MET A 1 -8.23 -11.64 24.00
N GLN A 2 -8.48 -11.46 22.69
CA GLN A 2 -8.92 -12.54 21.82
C GLN A 2 -7.64 -13.15 21.26
N GLU A 3 -7.45 -14.46 21.42
CA GLU A 3 -6.38 -15.20 20.75
C GLU A 3 -6.48 -14.94 19.24
N ILE A 4 -5.38 -14.53 18.61
CA ILE A 4 -5.30 -14.40 17.15
C ILE A 4 -5.38 -15.82 16.59
N GLN A 5 -6.56 -16.23 16.13
CA GLN A 5 -6.76 -17.53 15.51
C GLN A 5 -5.99 -17.58 14.18
N GLU A 6 -5.22 -18.66 14.01
CA GLU A 6 -4.45 -18.96 12.81
C GLU A 6 -5.35 -19.02 11.56
N ILE A 7 -4.90 -18.47 10.43
CA ILE A 7 -5.65 -18.48 9.17
C ILE A 7 -5.76 -19.92 8.66
N TRP A 8 -6.99 -20.36 8.37
CA TRP A 8 -7.27 -21.75 8.02
C TRP A 8 -6.62 -22.17 6.71
N THR A 9 -6.42 -21.26 5.77
CA THR A 9 -5.73 -21.57 4.50
C THR A 9 -4.26 -21.96 4.69
N GLU A 10 -3.58 -21.49 5.73
CA GLU A 10 -2.22 -21.93 6.08
C GLU A 10 -2.24 -23.11 7.05
N LYS A 11 -3.08 -23.04 8.09
CA LYS A 11 -3.23 -24.11 9.08
C LYS A 11 -3.55 -25.46 8.44
N TYR A 12 -4.45 -25.47 7.46
CA TYR A 12 -4.88 -26.66 6.73
C TYR A 12 -4.15 -26.85 5.40
N ARG A 13 -3.11 -26.05 5.08
CA ARG A 13 -2.34 -26.22 3.85
C ARG A 13 -1.67 -27.60 3.83
N PRO A 14 -1.93 -28.43 2.82
CA PRO A 14 -1.22 -29.70 2.64
C PRO A 14 0.30 -29.52 2.68
N LYS A 15 0.98 -30.32 3.50
CA LYS A 15 2.45 -30.26 3.64
C LYS A 15 3.15 -31.30 2.77
N LEU A 16 2.45 -32.38 2.43
CA LEU A 16 2.92 -33.51 1.63
C LEU A 16 2.00 -33.71 0.41
N LEU A 17 2.53 -34.30 -0.67
CA LEU A 17 1.76 -34.57 -1.88
C LEU A 17 0.56 -35.49 -1.60
N LYS A 18 0.72 -36.49 -0.73
CA LYS A 18 -0.38 -37.39 -0.32
C LYS A 18 -1.54 -36.69 0.40
N GLU A 19 -1.31 -35.47 0.91
CA GLU A 19 -2.32 -34.65 1.59
C GLU A 19 -3.03 -33.69 0.63
N LEU A 20 -2.51 -33.52 -0.59
CA LEU A 20 -3.21 -32.76 -1.62
C LEU A 20 -4.51 -33.46 -1.97
N VAL A 21 -5.56 -32.65 -2.13
CA VAL A 21 -6.88 -33.17 -2.43
C VAL A 21 -7.24 -32.82 -3.86
N GLY A 22 -7.61 -33.84 -4.63
CA GLY A 22 -7.84 -33.74 -6.06
C GLY A 22 -6.56 -33.87 -6.88
N HIS A 23 -6.75 -33.86 -8.21
CA HIS A 23 -5.67 -34.06 -9.19
C HIS A 23 -4.86 -35.37 -8.99
N ASP A 24 -5.54 -36.47 -8.64
CA ASP A 24 -4.91 -37.75 -8.29
C ASP A 24 -3.84 -38.21 -9.30
N ASP A 25 -4.09 -38.01 -10.60
CA ASP A 25 -3.13 -38.38 -11.65
C ASP A 25 -1.87 -37.51 -11.66
N ILE A 26 -2.00 -36.22 -11.35
CA ILE A 26 -0.86 -35.29 -11.20
C ILE A 26 -0.06 -35.69 -9.96
N VAL A 27 -0.74 -35.91 -8.83
CA VAL A 27 -0.12 -36.31 -7.57
C VAL A 27 0.66 -37.62 -7.75
N LYS A 28 0.05 -38.66 -8.33
CA LYS A 28 0.73 -39.95 -8.61
C LYS A 28 1.98 -39.79 -9.48
N ARG A 29 1.91 -38.96 -10.52
CA ARG A 29 3.08 -38.70 -11.39
C ARG A 29 4.20 -37.99 -10.63
N LEU A 30 3.86 -36.99 -9.83
CA LEU A 30 4.83 -36.24 -9.02
C LEU A 30 5.45 -37.12 -7.92
N GLU A 31 4.65 -37.96 -7.26
CA GLU A 31 5.14 -38.96 -6.30
C GLU A 31 6.13 -39.93 -6.93
N ASN A 32 5.89 -40.37 -8.18
CA ASN A 32 6.85 -41.22 -8.90
C ASN A 32 8.18 -40.49 -9.17
N PHE A 33 8.15 -39.18 -9.48
CA PHE A 33 9.38 -38.40 -9.63
C PHE A 33 10.14 -38.25 -8.30
N ILE A 34 9.42 -38.09 -7.18
CA ILE A 34 10.01 -38.04 -5.83
C ILE A 34 10.66 -39.39 -5.48
N LYS A 35 9.94 -40.50 -5.66
CA LYS A 35 10.44 -41.87 -5.40
C LYS A 35 11.73 -42.16 -6.17
N ASN A 36 11.77 -41.78 -7.45
CA ASN A 36 12.92 -41.96 -8.31
C ASN A 36 14.02 -40.90 -8.11
N LYS A 37 13.84 -39.95 -7.18
CA LYS A 37 14.73 -38.82 -6.91
C LYS A 37 15.13 -38.02 -8.17
N SER A 38 14.22 -37.96 -9.15
CA SER A 38 14.50 -37.40 -10.47
C SER A 38 13.35 -36.52 -10.92
N LEU A 39 13.36 -35.25 -10.50
CA LEU A 39 12.38 -34.25 -10.89
C LEU A 39 12.80 -33.59 -12.22
N PRO A 40 11.96 -33.57 -13.28
CA PRO A 40 12.18 -32.72 -14.45
C PRO A 40 11.83 -31.25 -14.14
N HIS A 41 12.12 -30.32 -15.05
CA HIS A 41 11.45 -29.01 -14.98
C HIS A 41 9.94 -29.21 -15.13
N CYS A 42 9.15 -28.43 -14.41
CA CYS A 42 7.71 -28.57 -14.34
C CYS A 42 7.03 -27.27 -14.73
N LEU A 43 5.92 -27.38 -15.47
CA LEU A 43 5.02 -26.28 -15.78
C LEU A 43 3.65 -26.61 -15.20
N PHE A 44 3.25 -25.90 -14.15
CA PHE A 44 1.97 -26.01 -13.48
C PHE A 44 1.00 -24.99 -14.10
N ALA A 45 0.07 -25.46 -14.93
CA ALA A 45 -0.88 -24.62 -15.64
C ALA A 45 -2.29 -24.85 -15.13
N GLY A 46 -3.00 -23.78 -14.80
CA GLY A 46 -4.42 -23.84 -14.42
C GLY A 46 -4.86 -22.65 -13.58
N PRO A 47 -6.16 -22.52 -13.26
CA PRO A 47 -6.71 -21.42 -12.48
C PRO A 47 -6.05 -21.16 -11.10
N ALA A 48 -6.32 -20.01 -10.50
CA ALA A 48 -5.86 -19.71 -9.14
C ALA A 48 -6.51 -20.62 -8.09
N GLY A 49 -5.85 -20.79 -6.94
CA GLY A 49 -6.46 -21.45 -5.77
C GLY A 49 -6.64 -22.97 -5.82
N ILE A 50 -6.23 -23.63 -6.91
CA ILE A 50 -6.31 -25.09 -7.10
C ILE A 50 -5.09 -25.88 -6.60
N GLY A 51 -4.14 -25.23 -5.93
CA GLY A 51 -3.02 -25.91 -5.24
C GLY A 51 -1.66 -25.94 -5.96
N LYS A 52 -1.44 -25.12 -7.01
CA LYS A 52 -0.13 -25.03 -7.71
C LYS A 52 1.03 -24.72 -6.76
N THR A 53 0.93 -23.63 -6.00
CA THR A 53 1.95 -23.20 -5.01
C THR A 53 2.13 -24.23 -3.90
N THR A 54 1.01 -24.74 -3.37
CA THR A 54 1.01 -25.81 -2.34
C THR A 54 1.75 -27.05 -2.82
N CYS A 55 1.53 -27.45 -4.08
CA CYS A 55 2.19 -28.60 -4.69
C CYS A 55 3.71 -28.38 -4.83
N ALA A 56 4.15 -27.20 -5.25
CA ALA A 56 5.57 -26.87 -5.33
C ALA A 56 6.27 -26.94 -3.95
N LEU A 57 5.62 -26.42 -2.91
CA LEU A 57 6.12 -26.47 -1.53
C LEU A 57 6.15 -27.91 -0.99
N ALA A 58 5.14 -28.73 -1.28
CA ALA A 58 5.10 -30.13 -0.89
C ALA A 58 6.24 -30.92 -1.55
N ILE A 59 6.50 -30.70 -2.84
CA ILE A 59 7.65 -31.30 -3.56
C ILE A 59 8.96 -30.92 -2.87
N ALA A 60 9.16 -29.64 -2.57
CA ALA A 60 10.39 -29.17 -1.93
C ALA A 60 10.62 -29.82 -0.56
N ARG A 61 9.56 -29.90 0.26
CA ARG A 61 9.61 -30.56 1.58
C ARG A 61 9.92 -32.03 1.48
N GLU A 62 9.35 -32.74 0.52
CA GLU A 62 9.60 -34.18 0.35
C GLU A 62 11.00 -34.48 -0.21
N PHE A 63 11.53 -33.63 -1.09
CA PHE A 63 12.89 -33.81 -1.62
C PHE A 63 13.99 -33.46 -0.60
N PHE A 64 13.78 -32.42 0.20
CA PHE A 64 14.85 -31.81 1.01
C PHE A 64 14.62 -31.89 2.53
N GLY A 65 13.47 -32.39 2.99
CA GLY A 65 13.16 -32.54 4.40
C GLY A 65 13.09 -31.20 5.14
N SER A 66 13.61 -31.16 6.37
CA SER A 66 13.57 -29.98 7.25
C SER A 66 14.33 -28.77 6.69
N ASN A 67 15.34 -28.98 5.84
CA ASN A 67 16.21 -27.93 5.31
C ASN A 67 15.76 -27.41 3.92
N TRP A 68 14.51 -27.69 3.51
CA TRP A 68 14.03 -27.38 2.16
C TRP A 68 14.16 -25.92 1.74
N HIS A 69 14.00 -24.96 2.67
CA HIS A 69 14.14 -23.53 2.40
C HIS A 69 15.51 -23.16 1.79
N SER A 70 16.58 -23.87 2.18
CA SER A 70 17.93 -23.60 1.71
C SER A 70 18.17 -24.03 0.24
N ASN A 71 17.31 -24.91 -0.28
CA ASN A 71 17.35 -25.42 -1.65
C ASN A 71 16.12 -25.01 -2.48
N PHE A 72 15.27 -24.12 -1.95
CA PHE A 72 14.07 -23.64 -2.62
C PHE A 72 14.08 -22.12 -2.70
N LEU A 73 14.04 -21.58 -3.91
CA LEU A 73 13.93 -20.14 -4.13
C LEU A 73 12.51 -19.81 -4.59
N GLU A 74 11.79 -19.08 -3.75
CA GLU A 74 10.57 -18.35 -4.10
C GLU A 74 10.92 -16.88 -4.36
N LEU A 75 10.26 -16.29 -5.34
CA LEU A 75 10.57 -14.99 -5.89
C LEU A 75 9.46 -13.98 -5.52
N ASN A 76 9.66 -13.20 -4.43
CA ASN A 76 8.90 -11.98 -4.02
C ASN A 76 9.84 -10.78 -3.60
N ALA A 77 9.59 -9.53 -4.04
CA ALA A 77 10.50 -8.36 -3.83
C ALA A 77 10.00 -7.39 -2.74
N SER A 78 10.85 -6.49 -2.19
CA SER A 78 10.53 -5.81 -0.91
C SER A 78 11.44 -4.60 -0.56
N VAL A 79 11.00 -3.70 0.33
CA VAL A 79 11.73 -2.53 0.88
C VAL A 79 12.28 -2.74 2.30
N THR A 80 13.21 -1.92 2.80
CA THR A 80 13.78 -2.13 4.16
C THR A 80 12.83 -1.72 5.31
N PRO A 81 13.07 -2.22 6.54
CA PRO A 81 12.20 -1.93 7.70
C PRO A 81 12.11 -0.44 8.05
N ASP A 82 13.19 0.32 7.79
CA ASP A 82 13.28 1.75 8.08
C ASP A 82 12.63 2.64 7.01
N THR A 83 12.00 2.05 5.98
CA THR A 83 11.32 2.81 4.92
C THR A 83 10.09 3.51 5.50
N PRO A 84 10.07 4.86 5.52
CA PRO A 84 8.92 5.61 6.01
C PRO A 84 7.77 5.54 5.01
N ILE A 85 6.55 5.42 5.53
CA ILE A 85 5.31 5.37 4.76
C ILE A 85 4.21 6.16 5.50
N LEU A 86 3.21 6.64 4.76
CA LEU A 86 2.01 7.24 5.33
C LEU A 86 0.85 6.26 5.20
N ILE A 87 0.23 5.93 6.32
CA ILE A 87 -0.88 4.98 6.38
C ILE A 87 -2.09 5.61 7.04
N LYS A 88 -3.25 5.00 6.82
CA LYS A 88 -4.48 5.32 7.53
C LYS A 88 -4.98 4.03 8.17
N GLN A 89 -4.88 3.97 9.49
CA GLN A 89 -5.25 2.79 10.27
C GLN A 89 -6.46 3.10 11.14
N ASN A 90 -7.50 2.27 11.08
CA ASN A 90 -8.76 2.52 11.79
C ASN A 90 -9.30 3.95 11.53
N GLY A 91 -9.21 4.39 10.27
CA GLY A 91 -9.63 5.73 9.85
C GLY A 91 -8.65 6.87 10.16
N LYS A 92 -7.56 6.62 10.92
CA LYS A 92 -6.63 7.66 11.39
C LYS A 92 -5.33 7.64 10.60
N ILE A 93 -5.00 8.78 9.98
CA ILE A 93 -3.72 8.97 9.29
C ILE A 93 -2.58 9.01 10.33
N LYS A 94 -1.54 8.21 10.11
CA LYS A 94 -0.28 8.22 10.87
C LYS A 94 0.91 7.98 9.95
N ARG A 95 2.06 8.58 10.26
CA ARG A 95 3.33 8.23 9.59
C ARG A 95 3.95 7.07 10.35
N THR A 96 4.24 5.98 9.67
CA THR A 96 4.89 4.77 10.24
C THR A 96 6.12 4.36 9.43
N ASN A 97 6.83 3.32 9.86
CA ASN A 97 7.75 2.55 9.04
C ASN A 97 7.42 1.05 9.15
N PHE A 98 8.03 0.23 8.29
CA PHE A 98 7.77 -1.20 8.28
C PHE A 98 8.24 -1.93 9.53
N ALA A 99 9.26 -1.43 10.24
CA ALA A 99 9.67 -2.01 11.53
C ALA A 99 8.64 -1.77 12.64
N GLU A 100 8.00 -0.59 12.66
CA GLU A 100 6.90 -0.28 13.57
C GLU A 100 5.66 -1.12 13.24
N LEU A 101 5.36 -1.32 11.95
CA LEU A 101 4.30 -2.24 11.52
C LEU A 101 4.62 -3.70 11.86
N ASP A 102 5.86 -4.15 11.65
CA ASP A 102 6.27 -5.52 11.99
C ASP A 102 6.04 -5.80 13.49
N LYS A 103 6.47 -4.87 14.35
CA LYS A 103 6.20 -4.92 15.79
C LYS A 103 4.72 -4.85 16.15
N GLU A 104 3.88 -4.23 15.33
CA GLU A 104 2.45 -4.08 15.61
C GLU A 104 1.68 -5.37 15.24
N TYR A 105 2.02 -5.93 14.08
CA TYR A 105 1.27 -6.97 13.39
C TYR A 105 1.86 -8.38 13.53
N PHE A 106 3.18 -8.50 13.72
CA PHE A 106 3.88 -9.78 13.86
C PHE A 106 4.30 -10.08 15.33
N LYS A 107 3.57 -9.53 16.32
CA LYS A 107 3.86 -9.59 17.78
C LYS A 107 4.06 -10.98 18.38
N ASN A 108 3.60 -12.04 17.71
CA ASN A 108 3.71 -13.41 18.21
C ASN A 108 4.87 -14.12 17.48
N GLU A 109 6.04 -14.17 18.11
CA GLU A 109 7.31 -14.70 17.54
C GLU A 109 7.31 -16.20 17.17
N GLU A 110 6.20 -16.93 17.28
CA GLU A 110 6.14 -18.37 16.94
C GLU A 110 5.73 -18.68 15.49
N THR A 111 5.18 -17.70 14.76
CA THR A 111 4.76 -17.94 13.37
C THR A 111 5.81 -17.43 12.39
N HIS A 112 6.54 -18.37 11.76
CA HIS A 112 7.35 -18.18 10.54
C HIS A 112 6.48 -17.80 9.32
N THR A 113 5.53 -16.88 9.48
CA THR A 113 4.67 -16.39 8.40
C THR A 113 5.32 -15.18 7.77
N ASP A 114 5.73 -15.34 6.51
CA ASP A 114 6.31 -14.29 5.66
C ASP A 114 5.24 -13.39 5.00
N ARG A 115 3.96 -13.65 5.29
CA ARG A 115 2.80 -12.93 4.77
C ARG A 115 1.71 -12.86 5.83
N LEU A 116 1.17 -11.66 6.05
CA LEU A 116 0.10 -11.41 7.00
C LEU A 116 -1.04 -10.61 6.35
N PRO A 117 -2.29 -11.09 6.36
CA PRO A 117 -3.42 -10.28 5.91
C PRO A 117 -3.74 -9.17 6.89
N VAL A 118 -4.22 -8.04 6.36
CA VAL A 118 -4.60 -6.88 7.16
C VAL A 118 -5.94 -6.34 6.63
N SER A 119 -6.80 -5.85 7.51
CA SER A 119 -8.12 -5.31 7.15
C SER A 119 -8.37 -3.90 7.67
N ASP A 120 -7.62 -3.44 8.67
CA ASP A 120 -7.74 -2.11 9.28
C ASP A 120 -6.75 -1.08 8.72
N LEU A 121 -6.01 -1.44 7.66
CA LEU A 121 -4.89 -0.67 7.13
C LEU A 121 -5.14 -0.19 5.70
N GLU A 122 -5.06 1.12 5.50
CA GLU A 122 -4.91 1.77 4.20
C GLU A 122 -3.50 2.39 4.09
N ILE A 123 -2.95 2.47 2.89
CA ILE A 123 -1.68 3.13 2.59
C ILE A 123 -1.88 4.25 1.57
N LEU A 124 -1.07 5.31 1.68
CA LEU A 124 -1.07 6.36 0.68
C LEU A 124 -0.56 5.79 -0.65
N SER A 125 -1.35 5.98 -1.70
CA SER A 125 -1.14 5.48 -3.05
C SER A 125 -1.55 6.56 -4.06
N ILE A 126 -1.72 6.15 -5.31
CA ILE A 126 -2.17 6.97 -6.42
C ILE A 126 -3.25 6.21 -7.18
N ASP A 127 -4.26 6.91 -7.71
CA ASP A 127 -5.26 6.31 -8.58
C ASP A 127 -4.81 6.31 -10.05
N ASN A 128 -5.64 5.71 -10.92
CA ASN A 128 -5.39 5.72 -12.36
C ASN A 128 -5.34 7.15 -12.93
N ASP A 129 -5.92 8.14 -12.24
CA ASP A 129 -5.96 9.56 -12.59
C ASP A 129 -4.79 10.40 -12.08
N TYR A 130 -3.76 9.74 -11.54
CA TYR A 130 -2.60 10.41 -10.94
C TYR A 130 -2.93 11.27 -9.73
N LYS A 131 -4.08 11.03 -9.08
CA LYS A 131 -4.47 11.68 -7.83
C LYS A 131 -3.99 10.85 -6.65
N ILE A 132 -3.44 11.56 -5.67
CA ILE A 132 -2.98 10.97 -4.43
C ILE A 132 -4.19 10.55 -3.60
N CYS A 133 -4.28 9.27 -3.23
CA CYS A 133 -5.41 8.71 -2.49
C CYS A 133 -4.96 7.65 -1.48
N SER A 134 -5.82 7.28 -0.53
CA SER A 134 -5.59 6.13 0.34
C SER A 134 -6.20 4.88 -0.29
N LYS A 135 -5.47 3.77 -0.28
CA LYS A 135 -5.90 2.47 -0.80
C LYS A 135 -5.77 1.39 0.29
N PRO A 136 -6.68 0.41 0.37
CA PRO A 136 -6.59 -0.64 1.37
C PRO A 136 -5.34 -1.51 1.16
N VAL A 137 -4.79 -2.05 2.25
CA VAL A 137 -3.68 -3.00 2.23
C VAL A 137 -4.22 -4.37 2.56
N ASN A 138 -4.15 -5.31 1.61
CA ASN A 138 -4.65 -6.66 1.81
C ASN A 138 -3.67 -7.54 2.60
N TYR A 139 -2.37 -7.33 2.39
CA TYR A 139 -1.30 -8.13 2.98
C TYR A 139 -0.05 -7.29 3.26
N ILE A 140 0.67 -7.61 4.32
CA ILE A 140 2.06 -7.21 4.58
C ILE A 140 2.94 -8.45 4.39
N PHE A 141 4.00 -8.31 3.62
CA PHE A 141 5.00 -9.36 3.38
C PHE A 141 6.29 -9.02 4.11
N ARG A 142 7.05 -10.05 4.49
CA ARG A 142 8.43 -9.90 4.98
C ARG A 142 9.31 -11.03 4.48
N HIS A 143 10.52 -10.72 4.04
CA HIS A 143 11.49 -11.68 3.51
C HIS A 143 12.91 -11.31 3.94
N LYS A 144 13.79 -12.28 4.17
CA LYS A 144 15.21 -11.98 4.44
C LYS A 144 15.98 -11.67 3.16
N LYS A 145 16.90 -10.71 3.22
CA LYS A 145 17.82 -10.40 2.12
C LYS A 145 19.23 -10.18 2.65
N ASP A 146 20.20 -10.59 1.82
CA ASP A 146 21.62 -10.47 2.14
C ASP A 146 22.23 -9.16 1.58
N LYS A 147 21.49 -8.46 0.72
CA LYS A 147 21.90 -7.22 0.06
C LYS A 147 20.72 -6.31 -0.18
N ILE A 148 20.97 -5.01 -0.07
CA ILE A 148 20.01 -3.94 -0.42
C ILE A 148 20.72 -2.86 -1.23
N ALA A 149 19.95 -2.08 -1.99
CA ALA A 149 20.40 -0.85 -2.60
C ALA A 149 19.92 0.35 -1.78
N LYS A 150 20.83 1.28 -1.55
CA LYS A 150 20.56 2.61 -1.01
C LYS A 150 20.52 3.60 -2.17
N LEU A 151 19.32 3.94 -2.59
CA LEU A 151 19.08 4.95 -3.63
C LEU A 151 19.12 6.33 -3.01
N LYS A 152 20.13 7.12 -3.37
CA LYS A 152 20.18 8.55 -3.07
C LYS A 152 19.68 9.31 -4.28
N PHE A 153 18.64 10.11 -4.08
CA PHE A 153 18.05 10.94 -5.11
C PHE A 153 17.98 12.39 -4.61
N GLU A 154 17.53 13.30 -5.47
CA GLU A 154 17.45 14.71 -5.11
C GLU A 154 16.61 14.93 -3.84
N GLY A 155 17.28 15.27 -2.74
CA GLY A 155 16.63 15.60 -1.48
C GLY A 155 16.11 14.40 -0.70
N GLY A 156 16.51 13.17 -1.01
CA GLY A 156 16.05 12.02 -0.24
C GLY A 156 16.83 10.73 -0.48
N ILE A 157 16.47 9.73 0.32
CA ILE A 157 17.04 8.39 0.29
C ILE A 157 15.89 7.38 0.44
N VAL A 158 15.96 6.29 -0.32
CA VAL A 158 15.20 5.07 -0.05
C VAL A 158 16.17 3.90 -0.01
N LYS A 159 15.86 2.91 0.81
CA LYS A 159 16.60 1.64 0.84
C LYS A 159 15.64 0.53 0.47
N THR A 160 16.05 -0.32 -0.46
CA THR A 160 15.18 -1.34 -1.01
C THR A 160 15.98 -2.52 -1.52
N SER A 161 15.35 -3.68 -1.70
CA SER A 161 16.00 -4.81 -2.33
C SER A 161 16.31 -4.50 -3.81
N LEU A 162 17.35 -5.14 -4.34
CA LEU A 162 17.78 -4.92 -5.74
C LEU A 162 16.68 -5.28 -6.76
N ASP A 163 15.83 -6.24 -6.41
CA ASP A 163 14.74 -6.76 -7.23
C ASP A 163 13.41 -5.99 -7.08
N HIS A 164 13.35 -4.98 -6.21
CA HIS A 164 12.16 -4.14 -6.07
C HIS A 164 12.00 -3.19 -7.25
N SER A 165 10.76 -2.90 -7.65
CA SER A 165 10.45 -1.94 -8.72
C SER A 165 10.08 -0.59 -8.14
N VAL A 166 10.60 0.47 -8.75
CA VAL A 166 10.20 1.86 -8.48
C VAL A 166 9.58 2.45 -9.73
N MET A 167 8.63 3.36 -9.57
CA MET A 167 8.03 4.02 -10.73
C MET A 167 8.93 5.15 -11.21
N ILE A 168 9.28 5.11 -12.50
CA ILE A 168 9.98 6.15 -13.22
C ILE A 168 9.04 6.82 -14.23
N LEU A 169 9.39 8.03 -14.64
CA LEU A 169 8.72 8.70 -15.75
C LEU A 169 9.53 8.49 -17.04
N ASN A 170 8.96 7.76 -17.98
CA ASN A 170 9.65 7.42 -19.23
C ASN A 170 9.60 8.57 -20.26
N GLN A 171 10.22 8.35 -21.42
CA GLN A 171 10.34 9.35 -22.49
C GLN A 171 9.00 9.79 -23.10
N ASP A 172 7.98 8.96 -22.98
CA ASP A 172 6.61 9.21 -23.45
C ASP A 172 5.70 9.76 -22.35
N GLY A 173 6.29 10.11 -21.20
CA GLY A 173 5.63 10.62 -20.00
C GLY A 173 4.63 9.63 -19.39
N GLU A 174 4.87 8.34 -19.56
CA GLU A 174 4.17 7.25 -18.88
C GLU A 174 4.90 6.89 -17.58
N LEU A 175 4.13 6.44 -16.59
CA LEU A 175 4.69 5.78 -15.41
C LEU A 175 5.09 4.37 -15.81
N GLU A 176 6.38 4.07 -15.71
CA GLU A 176 6.96 2.77 -16.03
C GLU A 176 7.61 2.23 -14.75
N ASP A 177 7.36 0.97 -14.43
CA ASP A 177 8.05 0.33 -13.32
C ASP A 177 9.46 -0.09 -13.76
N LYS A 178 10.45 0.20 -12.93
CA LYS A 178 11.84 -0.16 -13.22
C LYS A 178 12.49 -0.75 -11.98
N LYS A 179 13.16 -1.89 -12.15
CA LYS A 179 13.88 -2.56 -11.07
C LYS A 179 15.04 -1.74 -10.60
N VAL A 180 15.29 -1.80 -9.29
CA VAL A 180 16.35 -1.05 -8.63
C VAL A 180 17.73 -1.40 -9.18
N SER A 181 17.97 -2.65 -9.56
CA SER A 181 19.20 -3.10 -10.22
C SER A 181 19.38 -2.58 -11.65
N ASP A 182 18.28 -2.25 -12.36
CA ASP A 182 18.31 -1.66 -13.71
C ASP A 182 18.42 -0.12 -13.68
N LEU A 183 18.24 0.51 -12.51
CA LEU A 183 18.32 1.97 -12.35
C LEU A 183 19.73 2.50 -12.60
N LYS A 184 19.79 3.73 -13.09
CA LYS A 184 21.04 4.46 -13.33
C LYS A 184 20.96 5.86 -12.73
N GLU A 185 22.12 6.42 -12.40
CA GLU A 185 22.22 7.84 -12.08
C GLU A 185 21.66 8.67 -13.24
N GLY A 186 20.84 9.67 -12.93
CA GLY A 186 20.09 10.46 -13.92
C GLY A 186 18.67 9.97 -14.21
N ASP A 187 18.27 8.76 -13.81
CA ASP A 187 16.87 8.33 -13.92
C ASP A 187 15.95 9.19 -13.04
N PHE A 188 14.71 9.41 -13.48
CA PHE A 188 13.73 10.25 -12.80
C PHE A 188 12.70 9.41 -12.05
N LEU A 189 12.80 9.38 -10.73
CA LEU A 189 11.81 8.77 -9.83
C LEU A 189 10.60 9.69 -9.68
N VAL A 190 9.44 9.06 -9.50
CA VAL A 190 8.16 9.73 -9.33
C VAL A 190 7.94 10.10 -7.86
N THR A 191 7.60 11.37 -7.58
CA THR A 191 7.27 11.92 -6.25
C THR A 191 6.01 12.77 -6.35
N PHE A 192 5.53 13.37 -5.26
CA PHE A 192 4.40 14.30 -5.29
C PHE A 192 4.59 15.52 -4.40
N LYS A 193 3.77 16.53 -4.65
CA LYS A 193 3.50 17.66 -3.78
C LYS A 193 2.00 17.95 -3.90
N THR A 194 1.23 17.71 -2.86
CA THR A 194 -0.23 17.91 -2.89
C THR A 194 -0.74 18.43 -1.57
N GLU A 195 -1.89 19.08 -1.58
CA GLU A 195 -2.59 19.48 -0.37
C GLU A 195 -3.67 18.44 -0.06
N ILE A 196 -3.33 17.46 0.79
CA ILE A 196 -4.29 16.46 1.24
C ILE A 196 -5.20 17.11 2.30
N GLY A 197 -6.51 17.01 2.12
CA GLY A 197 -7.49 17.44 3.11
C GLY A 197 -7.22 16.88 4.51
N GLY A 198 -7.80 17.52 5.52
CA GLY A 198 -7.65 17.12 6.90
C GLY A 198 -8.83 17.60 7.75
N GLU A 199 -8.94 17.04 8.94
CA GLU A 199 -9.98 17.40 9.90
C GLU A 199 -9.63 18.76 10.52
N THR A 200 -10.56 19.72 10.46
CA THR A 200 -10.61 20.86 11.36
C THR A 200 -11.37 20.44 12.61
N GLY A 201 -10.75 20.51 13.79
CA GLY A 201 -11.46 20.08 14.99
C GLY A 201 -10.66 20.13 16.28
N ASN A 202 -11.36 19.77 17.35
CA ASN A 202 -10.84 19.72 18.70
C ASN A 202 -10.04 18.43 18.93
N ILE A 203 -8.86 18.55 19.52
CA ILE A 203 -8.08 17.44 20.05
C ILE A 203 -8.71 16.99 21.36
N ASP A 204 -9.14 15.73 21.44
CA ASP A 204 -9.59 15.12 22.68
C ASP A 204 -8.41 14.90 23.64
N VAL A 205 -8.49 15.50 24.83
CA VAL A 205 -7.49 15.35 25.89
C VAL A 205 -8.06 14.69 27.15
N LYS A 206 -9.32 14.21 27.13
CA LYS A 206 -9.98 13.55 28.26
C LYS A 206 -9.21 12.32 28.77
N ALA A 207 -8.60 11.57 27.85
CA ALA A 207 -7.81 10.38 28.19
C ALA A 207 -6.61 10.66 29.11
N PHE A 208 -6.18 11.93 29.22
CA PHE A 208 -5.03 12.33 30.03
C PHE A 208 -5.40 12.97 31.37
N LYS A 209 -6.69 12.94 31.77
CA LYS A 209 -7.16 13.55 33.02
C LYS A 209 -6.36 13.03 34.23
N PRO A 210 -5.87 13.93 35.10
CA PRO A 210 -5.22 13.54 36.35
C PRO A 210 -6.25 13.10 37.40
N ASP A 211 -5.79 12.32 38.38
CA ASP A 211 -6.60 11.99 39.55
C ASP A 211 -6.90 13.26 40.35
N LEU A 212 -8.18 13.65 40.37
CA LEU A 212 -8.65 14.86 41.06
C LEU A 212 -8.55 14.77 42.57
N TYR A 213 -8.41 13.56 43.13
CA TYR A 213 -8.42 13.29 44.56
C TYR A 213 -7.14 12.59 45.00
N VAL A 214 -6.54 13.10 46.08
CA VAL A 214 -5.42 12.44 46.75
C VAL A 214 -5.96 11.65 47.93
N ASN A 215 -5.56 10.39 48.04
CA ASN A 215 -5.95 9.52 49.15
C ASN A 215 -5.01 9.78 50.33
N LEU A 216 -5.51 10.44 51.37
CA LEU A 216 -4.80 10.65 52.63
C LEU A 216 -5.30 9.63 53.66
N LYS A 217 -4.50 9.32 54.69
CA LYS A 217 -4.90 8.42 55.79
C LYS A 217 -6.23 8.82 56.47
N SER A 218 -6.65 10.07 56.33
CA SER A 218 -7.88 10.65 56.88
C SER A 218 -9.01 10.87 55.84
N GLY A 219 -8.92 10.30 54.63
CA GLY A 219 -9.92 10.42 53.56
C GLY A 219 -9.43 11.05 52.25
N ARG A 220 -10.28 11.07 51.21
CA ARG A 220 -9.98 11.68 49.90
C ARG A 220 -10.15 13.21 49.94
N ARG A 221 -9.14 13.96 49.49
CA ARG A 221 -9.21 15.43 49.33
C ARG A 221 -8.91 15.83 47.89
N LEU A 222 -9.54 16.91 47.41
CA LEU A 222 -9.27 17.50 46.10
C LEU A 222 -7.80 17.91 46.01
N ASN A 223 -7.13 17.59 44.90
CA ASN A 223 -5.73 17.94 44.70
C ASN A 223 -5.60 19.44 44.37
N PRO A 224 -5.02 20.27 45.27
CA PRO A 224 -4.95 21.72 45.06
C PRO A 224 -4.03 22.15 43.90
N LYS A 225 -3.25 21.21 43.35
CA LYS A 225 -2.36 21.45 42.20
C LYS A 225 -3.09 21.36 40.86
N ILE A 226 -4.29 20.80 40.82
CA ILE A 226 -5.07 20.65 39.58
C ILE A 226 -6.11 21.76 39.52
N LYS A 227 -5.77 22.85 38.83
CA LYS A 227 -6.64 24.04 38.70
C LYS A 227 -7.58 23.97 37.49
N THR A 228 -7.10 23.42 36.38
CA THR A 228 -7.81 23.41 35.10
C THR A 228 -7.71 22.03 34.49
N VAL A 229 -8.85 21.47 34.08
CA VAL A 229 -8.94 20.21 33.34
C VAL A 229 -9.72 20.50 32.07
N LEU A 230 -9.13 20.12 30.95
CA LEU A 230 -9.69 20.33 29.63
C LEU A 230 -10.32 19.02 29.15
N ASP A 231 -11.44 19.12 28.45
CA ASP A 231 -11.99 17.97 27.74
C ASP A 231 -11.42 17.91 26.33
N SER A 232 -11.25 19.06 25.70
CA SER A 232 -10.68 19.15 24.37
C SER A 232 -9.97 20.47 24.15
N ILE A 233 -9.13 20.53 23.11
CA ILE A 233 -8.37 21.72 22.72
C ILE A 233 -8.60 21.98 21.25
N GLU A 234 -9.02 23.18 20.90
CA GLU A 234 -9.13 23.58 19.50
C GLU A 234 -7.75 23.64 18.86
N LEU A 235 -7.56 22.92 17.75
CA LEU A 235 -6.30 22.96 17.00
C LEU A 235 -6.30 24.15 16.03
N ASP A 236 -6.27 25.35 16.60
CA ASP A 236 -6.16 26.59 15.84
C ASP A 236 -4.70 26.87 15.41
N ASP A 237 -4.47 28.02 14.77
CA ASP A 237 -3.14 28.41 14.30
C ASP A 237 -2.12 28.58 15.44
N ASP A 238 -2.55 29.13 16.58
CA ASP A 238 -1.68 29.45 17.71
C ASP A 238 -1.29 28.20 18.48
N ILE A 239 -2.25 27.31 18.75
CA ILE A 239 -2.02 26.00 19.35
C ILE A 239 -1.14 25.15 18.44
N SER A 240 -1.45 25.07 17.14
CA SER A 240 -0.63 24.34 16.17
C SER A 240 0.81 24.86 16.14
N TRP A 241 0.98 26.18 16.06
CA TRP A 241 2.29 26.83 16.10
C TRP A 241 3.03 26.55 17.41
N SER A 242 2.37 26.66 18.57
CA SER A 242 3.00 26.38 19.87
C SER A 242 3.42 24.92 20.02
N MET A 243 2.69 23.98 19.40
CA MET A 243 3.04 22.57 19.37
C MET A 243 4.27 22.31 18.49
N GLY A 244 4.37 22.99 17.35
CA GLY A 244 5.57 22.99 16.51
C GLY A 244 6.79 23.53 17.24
N LEU A 245 6.62 24.65 17.94
CA LEU A 245 7.68 25.25 18.76
C LEU A 245 8.11 24.33 19.90
N TYR A 246 7.19 23.58 20.50
CA TYR A 246 7.54 22.58 21.52
C TYR A 246 8.37 21.44 20.91
N LEU A 247 8.05 21.02 19.69
CA LEU A 247 8.84 20.00 19.00
C LEU A 247 10.29 20.48 18.78
N ALA A 248 10.52 21.77 18.54
CA ALA A 248 11.86 22.37 18.50
C ALA A 248 12.46 22.55 19.92
N GLU A 249 11.95 23.53 20.67
CA GLU A 249 12.54 24.09 21.91
C GLU A 249 11.92 23.56 23.21
N GLY A 250 11.00 22.60 23.09
CA GLY A 250 10.26 22.06 24.21
C GLY A 250 10.94 20.88 24.89
N CYS A 251 10.74 20.75 26.20
CA CYS A 251 11.13 19.57 26.98
C CYS A 251 10.16 19.29 28.13
N LEU A 252 10.21 18.08 28.68
CA LEU A 252 9.52 17.73 29.92
C LEU A 252 10.44 18.04 31.11
N SER A 253 9.91 18.64 32.18
CA SER A 253 10.76 19.10 33.29
C SER A 253 11.34 17.95 34.14
N HIS A 254 10.65 16.80 34.21
CA HIS A 254 11.06 15.56 34.88
C HIS A 254 10.05 14.42 34.60
N PRO A 255 10.43 13.13 34.69
CA PRO A 255 9.52 12.00 34.45
C PRO A 255 8.30 11.94 35.36
N LYS A 256 8.37 12.59 36.54
CA LYS A 256 7.30 12.65 37.55
C LYS A 256 6.63 14.01 37.65
N SER A 257 7.11 15.03 36.94
CA SER A 257 6.75 16.42 37.23
C SER A 257 5.60 16.96 36.40
N ASP A 258 4.99 16.15 35.52
CA ASP A 258 3.67 16.46 34.96
C ASP A 258 3.61 17.86 34.27
N GLN A 259 4.75 18.36 33.78
CA GLN A 259 4.93 19.72 33.27
C GLN A 259 5.79 19.71 32.00
N PHE A 260 5.44 20.57 31.08
CA PHE A 260 6.21 20.82 29.87
C PHE A 260 6.72 22.26 29.84
N ILE A 261 7.88 22.44 29.23
CA ILE A 261 8.67 23.67 29.26
C ILE A 261 9.06 24.03 27.84
N TYR A 262 9.00 25.31 27.51
CA TYR A 262 9.68 25.90 26.35
C TYR A 262 10.93 26.63 26.85
N VAL A 263 12.08 26.41 26.22
CA VAL A 263 13.34 27.09 26.57
C VAL A 263 13.75 27.97 25.40
N LEU A 264 13.70 29.28 25.58
CA LEU A 264 13.94 30.27 24.51
C LEU A 264 15.10 31.19 24.86
N GLY A 265 15.84 31.67 23.87
CA GLY A 265 16.99 32.56 24.02
C GLY A 265 16.61 33.99 24.40
N TYR A 266 17.27 34.55 25.41
CA TYR A 266 17.06 35.94 25.84
C TYR A 266 18.20 36.85 25.37
N PRO A 267 17.93 38.09 24.88
CA PRO A 267 16.63 38.73 24.70
C PRO A 267 15.96 38.49 23.34
N LYS A 268 16.61 37.75 22.44
CA LYS A 268 16.21 37.64 21.03
C LYS A 268 14.81 37.06 20.81
N GLU A 269 14.36 36.13 21.65
CA GLU A 269 13.10 35.40 21.46
C GLU A 269 12.03 35.80 22.50
N LYS A 270 12.15 37.00 23.09
CA LYS A 270 11.22 37.49 24.11
C LYS A 270 9.76 37.57 23.62
N ASP A 271 9.55 38.01 22.39
CA ASP A 271 8.20 38.13 21.80
C ASP A 271 7.58 36.76 21.55
N MET A 272 8.40 35.78 21.15
CA MET A 272 7.98 34.38 21.01
C MET A 272 7.58 33.79 22.36
N ALA A 273 8.36 34.05 23.41
CA ALA A 273 8.05 33.64 24.77
C ALA A 273 6.73 34.24 25.27
N LYS A 274 6.48 35.52 24.96
CA LYS A 274 5.21 36.21 25.29
C LYS A 274 4.03 35.63 24.53
N ARG A 275 4.20 35.24 23.26
CA ARG A 275 3.15 34.56 22.48
C ARG A 275 2.77 33.22 23.12
N VAL A 276 3.75 32.38 23.47
CA VAL A 276 3.51 31.10 24.17
C VAL A 276 2.79 31.32 25.51
N GLU A 277 3.22 32.30 26.29
CA GLU A 277 2.58 32.67 27.57
C GLU A 277 1.10 33.01 27.37
N ASN A 278 0.78 33.88 26.41
CA ASN A 278 -0.59 34.27 26.13
C ASN A 278 -1.48 33.10 25.68
N ILE A 279 -0.96 32.21 24.83
CA ILE A 279 -1.70 31.04 24.32
C ILE A 279 -2.20 30.18 25.49
N PHE A 280 -1.33 29.83 26.43
CA PHE A 280 -1.70 28.94 27.53
C PHE A 280 -2.47 29.65 28.65
N LEU A 281 -2.26 30.96 28.84
CA LEU A 281 -3.10 31.76 29.73
C LEU A 281 -4.55 31.85 29.22
N ASN A 282 -4.75 31.96 27.90
CA ASN A 282 -6.09 31.95 27.29
C ASN A 282 -6.81 30.61 27.48
N LEU A 283 -6.07 29.51 27.60
CA LEU A 283 -6.61 28.19 27.99
C LEU A 283 -6.82 28.04 29.51
N ASN A 284 -6.69 29.12 30.29
CA ASN A 284 -6.72 29.12 31.76
C ASN A 284 -5.70 28.16 32.38
N LEU A 285 -4.55 27.93 31.72
CA LEU A 285 -3.48 27.09 32.27
C LEU A 285 -2.48 27.95 33.05
N PRO A 286 -2.05 27.53 34.26
CA PRO A 286 -1.06 28.31 35.01
C PRO A 286 0.31 28.27 34.32
N VAL A 287 0.89 29.45 34.10
CA VAL A 287 2.20 29.63 33.47
C VAL A 287 3.20 30.19 34.48
N TYR A 288 4.41 29.64 34.50
CA TYR A 288 5.53 30.14 35.30
C TYR A 288 6.75 30.43 34.42
N LYS A 289 7.35 31.61 34.57
CA LYS A 289 8.39 32.14 33.67
C LYS A 289 9.71 32.44 34.40
N PRO A 290 10.53 31.43 34.72
CA PRO A 290 11.85 31.68 35.29
C PRO A 290 12.87 32.10 34.20
N MET A 291 13.77 33.00 34.58
CA MET A 291 14.90 33.42 33.75
C MET A 291 16.12 32.52 34.00
N GLY A 292 16.74 32.05 32.92
CA GLY A 292 18.02 31.34 32.94
C GLY A 292 19.19 32.32 32.85
N ARG A 293 20.29 32.00 33.54
CA ARG A 293 21.53 32.79 33.57
C ARG A 293 22.61 32.13 32.71
N SER A 294 23.49 32.94 32.12
CA SER A 294 24.59 32.44 31.29
C SER A 294 25.58 31.62 32.11
N GLY A 295 26.05 30.51 31.53
CA GLY A 295 27.11 29.69 32.12
C GLY A 295 28.47 30.39 32.18
N PHE A 296 28.70 31.36 31.30
CA PHE A 296 29.93 32.16 31.24
C PHE A 296 29.88 33.41 32.13
N ASP A 297 28.68 33.99 32.31
CA ASP A 297 28.46 35.15 33.17
C ASP A 297 27.13 35.00 33.92
N ARG A 298 27.20 34.67 35.21
CA ARG A 298 26.03 34.42 36.05
C ARG A 298 25.20 35.68 36.36
N ASN A 299 25.69 36.87 36.00
CA ASN A 299 24.96 38.13 36.14
C ASN A 299 24.09 38.43 34.91
N LYS A 300 24.30 37.73 33.79
CA LYS A 300 23.58 37.94 32.54
C LYS A 300 22.51 36.89 32.32
N GLU A 301 21.29 37.33 32.11
CA GLU A 301 20.19 36.46 31.67
C GLU A 301 20.43 36.02 30.22
N SER A 302 20.28 34.71 29.97
CA SER A 302 20.57 34.09 28.67
C SER A 302 19.39 33.34 28.08
N SER A 303 18.41 32.96 28.88
CA SER A 303 17.21 32.25 28.41
C SER A 303 15.97 32.58 29.22
N ILE A 304 14.81 32.44 28.59
CA ILE A 304 13.49 32.45 29.23
C ILE A 304 12.97 31.02 29.20
N GLN A 305 12.53 30.50 30.34
CA GLN A 305 11.80 29.24 30.37
C GLN A 305 10.31 29.54 30.56
N ILE A 306 9.44 29.00 29.71
CA ILE A 306 7.98 29.07 29.90
C ILE A 306 7.51 27.69 30.35
N ARG A 307 7.16 27.58 31.64
CA ARG A 307 6.70 26.33 32.25
C ARG A 307 5.18 26.32 32.36
N ILE A 308 4.54 25.34 31.74
CA ILE A 308 3.09 25.16 31.83
C ILE A 308 2.79 24.16 32.94
N LEU A 309 2.12 24.63 33.99
CA LEU A 309 1.88 23.88 35.22
C LEU A 309 0.56 23.12 35.13
N ASN A 310 0.49 22.14 34.21
CA ASN A 310 -0.70 21.32 34.04
C ASN A 310 -0.37 19.85 33.72
N THR A 311 -0.77 18.96 34.64
CA THR A 311 -0.52 17.52 34.54
C THR A 311 -1.12 16.86 33.32
N GLN A 312 -2.38 17.18 32.99
CA GLN A 312 -3.06 16.61 31.84
C GLN A 312 -2.29 16.89 30.56
N MET A 313 -1.88 18.15 30.39
CA MET A 313 -1.10 18.58 29.24
C MET A 313 0.31 18.00 29.25
N GLY A 314 0.99 17.93 30.40
CA GLY A 314 2.28 17.25 30.49
C GLY A 314 2.22 15.78 30.01
N ARG A 315 1.17 15.03 30.42
CA ARG A 315 0.92 13.66 29.94
C ARG A 315 0.61 13.62 28.45
N PHE A 316 -0.23 14.54 27.97
CA PHE A 316 -0.56 14.66 26.55
C PHE A 316 0.70 14.90 25.69
N PHE A 317 1.54 15.86 26.05
CA PHE A 317 2.79 16.15 25.32
C PHE A 317 3.80 14.99 25.41
N SER A 318 3.91 14.33 26.57
CA SER A 318 4.76 13.16 26.75
C SER A 318 4.34 11.99 25.84
N ASN A 319 3.04 11.77 25.67
CA ASN A 319 2.52 10.69 24.86
C ASN A 319 2.69 10.94 23.36
N ASN A 320 2.46 12.18 22.92
CA ASN A 320 2.29 12.48 21.49
C ASN A 320 3.57 12.94 20.77
N PHE A 321 4.57 13.48 21.48
CA PHE A 321 5.75 14.09 20.84
C PHE A 321 7.00 13.20 20.81
N TYR A 322 6.89 11.94 21.24
CA TYR A 322 8.06 11.05 21.39
C TYR A 322 7.84 9.63 20.86
N GLY A 323 6.78 9.42 20.07
CA GLY A 323 6.33 8.09 19.63
C GLY A 323 6.21 7.07 20.77
N ASP A 324 6.45 5.80 20.44
CA ASP A 324 6.43 4.69 21.41
C ASP A 324 7.68 4.61 22.30
N SER A 325 8.57 5.60 22.22
CA SER A 325 9.79 5.58 23.02
C SER A 325 9.48 5.79 24.51
N LYS A 326 9.97 4.86 25.34
CA LYS A 326 9.98 4.99 26.80
C LYS A 326 10.87 6.15 27.25
N ILE A 327 11.84 6.56 26.43
CA ILE A 327 12.80 7.61 26.76
C ILE A 327 12.38 8.92 26.07
N LYS A 328 11.87 9.87 26.84
CA LYS A 328 11.38 11.16 26.34
C LYS A 328 12.53 12.18 26.21
N ARG A 329 13.34 12.04 25.16
CA ARG A 329 14.52 12.89 24.85
C ARG A 329 14.52 13.35 23.40
N ALA A 330 15.33 14.37 23.09
CA ALA A 330 15.42 14.98 21.74
C ALA A 330 15.59 13.99 20.57
N PRO A 331 16.44 12.94 20.62
CA PRO A 331 16.57 11.98 19.52
C PRO A 331 15.31 11.15 19.23
N ASN A 332 14.37 11.10 20.17
CA ASN A 332 13.12 10.35 20.05
C ASN A 332 11.93 11.26 19.76
N LYS A 333 12.13 12.57 19.56
CA LYS A 333 11.04 13.48 19.23
C LYS A 333 10.42 13.12 17.87
N ARG A 334 9.10 13.25 17.76
CA ARG A 334 8.29 12.91 16.58
C ARG A 334 7.17 13.92 16.40
N VAL A 335 6.75 14.14 15.16
CA VAL A 335 5.51 14.90 14.90
C VAL A 335 4.32 14.04 15.36
N PRO A 336 3.37 14.60 16.14
CA PRO A 336 2.20 13.85 16.57
C PRO A 336 1.29 13.39 15.42
N ASP A 337 0.72 12.18 15.51
CA ASP A 337 -0.18 11.62 14.50
C ASP A 337 -1.41 12.49 14.21
N PHE A 338 -1.93 13.22 15.20
CA PHE A 338 -3.06 14.12 14.99
C PHE A 338 -2.69 15.33 14.12
N ILE A 339 -1.43 15.73 14.04
CA ILE A 339 -0.98 16.80 13.14
C ILE A 339 -1.04 16.34 11.68
N PHE A 340 -0.71 15.07 11.38
CA PHE A 340 -0.89 14.52 10.03
C PHE A 340 -2.37 14.48 9.60
N ARG A 341 -3.30 14.37 10.55
CA ARG A 341 -4.76 14.43 10.28
C ARG A 341 -5.32 15.85 10.19
N ALA A 342 -4.61 16.83 10.75
CA ALA A 342 -5.08 18.21 10.82
C ALA A 342 -5.24 18.83 9.43
N ALA A 343 -6.12 19.84 9.32
CA ALA A 343 -6.25 20.62 8.11
C ALA A 343 -4.91 21.26 7.67
N PRO A 344 -4.70 21.48 6.36
CA PRO A 344 -3.44 22.02 5.81
C PRO A 344 -2.93 23.27 6.55
N LYS A 345 -3.82 24.20 6.89
CA LYS A 345 -3.49 25.42 7.64
C LYS A 345 -2.83 25.12 9.00
N ALA A 346 -3.36 24.16 9.76
CA ALA A 346 -2.81 23.75 11.04
C ALA A 346 -1.46 23.05 10.88
N ARG A 347 -1.30 22.19 9.86
CA ARG A 347 -0.01 21.55 9.52
C ARG A 347 1.06 22.60 9.23
N ILE A 348 0.72 23.58 8.39
CA ILE A 348 1.58 24.71 8.03
C ILE A 348 1.98 25.51 9.27
N SER A 349 1.02 25.86 10.13
CA SER A 349 1.26 26.59 11.38
C SER A 349 2.17 25.81 12.33
N PHE A 350 2.00 24.48 12.42
CA PHE A 350 2.89 23.60 13.18
C PHE A 350 4.32 23.61 12.64
N ILE A 351 4.50 23.44 11.33
CA ILE A 351 5.82 23.50 10.69
C ILE A 351 6.47 24.87 10.94
N ARG A 352 5.70 25.96 10.86
CA ARG A 352 6.17 27.31 11.17
C ARG A 352 6.65 27.43 12.61
N GLY A 353 5.92 26.87 13.56
CA GLY A 353 6.33 26.85 14.97
C GLY A 353 7.68 26.17 15.18
N TYR A 354 7.90 25.05 14.49
CA TYR A 354 9.20 24.38 14.52
C TYR A 354 10.30 25.26 13.91
N HIS A 355 10.02 25.91 12.77
CA HIS A 355 10.96 26.80 12.08
C HIS A 355 11.34 28.02 12.93
N ASP A 356 10.38 28.63 13.61
CA ASP A 356 10.63 29.79 14.45
C ASP A 356 11.53 29.43 15.66
N GLY A 357 11.50 28.17 16.13
CA GLY A 357 12.36 27.66 17.20
C GLY A 357 13.77 27.26 16.74
N ASP A 358 13.88 26.20 15.93
CA ASP A 358 15.17 25.58 15.54
C ASP A 358 15.45 25.70 14.02
N GLY A 359 14.66 26.52 13.32
CA GLY A 359 14.82 26.73 11.89
C GLY A 359 15.81 27.84 11.55
N CYS A 360 16.47 27.72 10.40
CA CYS A 360 17.24 28.79 9.80
C CYS A 360 16.79 29.07 8.36
N GLY A 361 17.21 30.21 7.83
CA GLY A 361 16.70 30.73 6.56
C GLY A 361 15.37 31.47 6.72
N LYS A 362 14.81 31.94 5.61
CA LYS A 362 13.61 32.78 5.61
C LYS A 362 12.37 31.92 5.39
N TRP A 363 11.41 31.97 6.31
CA TRP A 363 10.10 31.33 6.17
C TRP A 363 9.43 31.75 4.85
N GLY A 364 8.78 30.81 4.17
CA GLY A 364 8.22 31.00 2.83
C GLY A 364 9.24 30.94 1.68
N HIS A 365 10.55 30.98 1.96
CA HIS A 365 11.60 30.82 0.95
C HIS A 365 12.23 29.43 1.06
N VAL A 366 13.44 29.36 1.62
CA VAL A 366 14.12 28.12 1.98
C VAL A 366 14.25 28.11 3.49
N ALA A 367 13.42 27.28 4.13
CA ALA A 367 13.49 26.98 5.55
C ALA A 367 14.31 25.70 5.73
N ARG A 368 15.33 25.76 6.58
CA ARG A 368 16.13 24.59 6.97
C ARG A 368 15.86 24.30 8.43
N MET A 369 15.60 23.04 8.73
CA MET A 369 15.25 22.54 10.05
C MET A 369 16.27 21.47 10.44
N SER A 370 16.96 21.67 11.55
CA SER A 370 17.84 20.66 12.14
C SER A 370 17.10 19.81 13.15
N SER A 371 17.57 18.58 13.38
CA SER A 371 17.13 17.79 14.53
C SER A 371 18.12 16.67 14.80
N ARG A 372 18.25 16.28 16.08
CA ARG A 372 18.90 15.03 16.46
C ARG A 372 18.00 13.81 16.22
N SER A 373 16.70 14.01 16.05
CA SER A 373 15.77 12.95 15.68
C SER A 373 15.65 12.86 14.17
N ARG A 374 16.18 11.77 13.60
CA ARG A 374 16.04 11.47 12.17
C ARG A 374 14.57 11.32 11.78
N GLU A 375 13.79 10.64 12.60
CA GLU A 375 12.36 10.45 12.36
C GLU A 375 11.59 11.77 12.40
N CYS A 376 11.95 12.72 13.27
CA CYS A 376 11.36 14.06 13.28
C CYS A 376 11.59 14.81 11.95
N LEU A 377 12.78 14.70 11.37
CA LEU A 377 13.12 15.35 10.09
C LEU A 377 12.32 14.75 8.93
N ILE A 378 12.16 13.42 8.94
CA ILE A 378 11.34 12.69 7.98
C ILE A 378 9.86 13.05 8.17
N ASP A 379 9.36 13.07 9.40
CA ASP A 379 7.99 13.47 9.72
C ASP A 379 7.69 14.87 9.18
N ILE A 380 8.59 15.83 9.42
CA ILE A 380 8.50 17.20 8.89
C ILE A 380 8.49 17.21 7.36
N ALA A 381 9.34 16.41 6.72
CA ALA A 381 9.41 16.34 5.26
C ALA A 381 8.13 15.77 4.64
N TRP A 382 7.56 14.71 5.24
CA TRP A 382 6.28 14.13 4.84
C TRP A 382 5.11 15.08 5.12
N LEU A 383 5.09 15.72 6.30
CA LEU A 383 4.06 16.68 6.67
C LEU A 383 4.04 17.87 5.68
N GLY A 384 5.20 18.36 5.26
CA GLY A 384 5.30 19.38 4.22
C GLY A 384 4.75 18.91 2.87
N ARG A 385 5.06 17.69 2.43
CA ARG A 385 4.62 17.13 1.13
C ARG A 385 3.12 17.02 1.00
N ILE A 386 2.44 16.62 2.07
CA ILE A 386 0.96 16.52 2.13
C ILE A 386 0.28 17.86 2.46
N SER A 387 1.06 18.90 2.78
CA SER A 387 0.59 20.27 2.99
C SER A 387 0.91 21.17 1.80
N GLY A 388 1.20 20.58 0.64
CA GLY A 388 1.51 21.34 -0.57
C GLY A 388 2.85 22.10 -0.49
N MET A 389 3.87 21.58 0.20
CA MET A 389 5.23 22.14 0.22
C MET A 389 6.25 21.19 -0.41
N GLU A 390 7.27 21.76 -1.07
CA GLU A 390 8.41 21.00 -1.55
C GLU A 390 9.37 20.74 -0.38
N THR A 391 9.79 19.48 -0.21
CA THR A 391 10.66 19.10 0.91
C THR A 391 11.86 18.27 0.47
N SER A 392 12.93 18.36 1.24
CA SER A 392 14.11 17.49 1.11
C SER A 392 14.55 17.06 2.49
N CYS A 393 14.93 15.79 2.65
CA CYS A 393 15.47 15.25 3.89
C CYS A 393 16.90 14.77 3.64
N PHE A 394 17.85 15.42 4.31
CA PHE A 394 19.26 15.04 4.32
C PHE A 394 19.63 14.47 5.70
N GLU A 395 20.90 14.09 5.87
CA GLU A 395 21.41 13.66 7.16
C GLU A 395 21.49 14.86 8.12
N GLY A 396 20.70 14.82 9.20
CA GLY A 396 20.68 15.86 10.24
C GLY A 396 19.89 17.13 9.91
N GLU A 397 19.36 17.28 8.69
CA GLU A 397 18.50 18.41 8.32
C GLU A 397 17.34 18.03 7.37
N SER A 398 16.24 18.75 7.51
CA SER A 398 15.11 18.76 6.58
C SER A 398 14.95 20.18 6.01
N ARG A 399 14.72 20.29 4.71
CA ARG A 399 14.55 21.57 4.02
C ARG A 399 13.14 21.65 3.46
N ILE A 400 12.51 22.79 3.64
CA ILE A 400 11.17 23.09 3.13
C ILE A 400 11.27 24.31 2.22
N ILE A 401 10.64 24.19 1.05
CA ILE A 401 10.57 25.21 0.02
C ILE A 401 9.10 25.42 -0.32
N TRP A 402 8.63 26.66 -0.20
CA TRP A 402 7.22 27.00 -0.38
C TRP A 402 7.00 27.62 -1.76
N GLU A 403 7.37 28.89 -1.93
CA GLU A 403 7.34 29.65 -3.19
C GLU A 403 8.21 30.90 -3.02
N ASN A 404 9.28 31.04 -3.80
CA ASN A 404 10.11 32.24 -3.78
C ASN A 404 9.79 33.10 -5.01
N PRO A 405 9.33 34.35 -4.85
CA PRO A 405 9.16 35.26 -5.99
C PRO A 405 10.46 35.58 -6.74
N LYS A 406 11.64 35.22 -6.20
CA LYS A 406 12.95 35.32 -6.87
C LYS A 406 13.42 34.01 -7.55
N PHE A 407 12.79 32.86 -7.29
CA PHE A 407 13.08 31.64 -8.07
C PHE A 407 12.12 31.60 -9.25
N THR A 408 12.66 31.44 -10.45
CA THR A 408 11.86 31.35 -11.68
C THR A 408 11.01 30.07 -11.76
N TYR A 409 11.25 29.08 -10.87
CA TYR A 409 10.54 27.80 -10.80
C TYR A 409 10.83 27.04 -9.48
N ILE A 410 9.91 26.17 -9.07
CA ILE A 410 10.11 25.15 -8.02
C ILE A 410 10.35 23.79 -8.70
N LYS A 411 11.23 22.95 -8.14
CA LYS A 411 11.56 21.65 -8.75
C LYS A 411 10.35 20.74 -8.97
N SER A 412 9.38 20.72 -8.06
CA SER A 412 8.13 19.96 -8.21
C SER A 412 7.23 20.42 -9.36
N GLU A 413 7.44 21.64 -9.85
CA GLU A 413 6.71 22.17 -11.02
C GLU A 413 7.42 21.87 -12.33
N LEU A 414 8.58 21.22 -12.28
CA LEU A 414 9.37 20.88 -13.42
C LEU A 414 9.19 19.40 -13.79
N ILE A 415 9.16 19.13 -15.09
CA ILE A 415 9.24 17.78 -15.67
C ILE A 415 10.47 17.67 -16.56
N PRO A 416 10.94 16.46 -16.91
CA PRO A 416 12.10 16.30 -17.77
C PRO A 416 11.89 16.91 -19.15
N SER A 417 12.89 17.61 -19.67
CA SER A 417 12.77 18.35 -20.94
C SER A 417 12.64 17.44 -22.16
N PHE A 418 13.08 16.18 -22.06
CA PHE A 418 12.95 15.21 -23.15
C PHE A 418 11.49 14.94 -23.53
N ILE A 419 10.55 15.04 -22.57
CA ILE A 419 9.11 14.85 -22.83
C ILE A 419 8.61 15.97 -23.76
N ALA A 420 8.98 17.22 -23.48
CA ALA A 420 8.67 18.36 -24.32
C ALA A 420 9.29 18.23 -25.72
N GLN A 421 10.55 17.77 -25.79
CA GLN A 421 11.25 17.54 -27.05
C GLN A 421 10.55 16.48 -27.89
N ASN A 422 10.06 15.40 -27.27
CA ASN A 422 9.34 14.33 -27.96
C ASN A 422 7.99 14.81 -28.49
N ILE A 423 7.21 15.56 -27.71
CA ILE A 423 5.96 16.19 -28.19
C ILE A 423 6.24 17.06 -29.41
N ILE A 424 7.24 17.95 -29.33
CA ILE A 424 7.54 18.88 -30.42
C ILE A 424 7.96 18.14 -31.69
N LYS A 425 8.78 17.10 -31.57
CA LYS A 425 9.17 16.25 -32.70
C LYS A 425 7.97 15.53 -33.29
N LYS A 426 7.13 14.93 -32.45
CA LYS A 426 5.98 14.10 -32.87
C LYS A 426 4.91 14.91 -33.62
N TYR A 427 4.63 16.14 -33.19
CA TYR A 427 3.61 17.01 -33.81
C TYR A 427 4.19 18.13 -34.68
N ASN A 428 5.49 18.05 -35.02
CA ASN A 428 6.19 19.01 -35.88
C ASN A 428 5.98 20.49 -35.49
N LEU A 429 6.03 20.79 -34.19
CA LEU A 429 5.81 22.14 -33.67
C LEU A 429 7.04 23.04 -33.89
N PRO A 430 6.89 24.35 -34.11
CA PRO A 430 8.01 25.26 -34.30
C PRO A 430 8.85 25.42 -33.01
N LEU A 431 10.03 24.80 -33.00
CA LEU A 431 10.97 24.71 -31.88
C LEU A 431 11.38 26.10 -31.33
N THR A 432 11.53 27.09 -32.22
CA THR A 432 12.09 28.42 -31.95
C THR A 432 11.12 29.38 -31.27
N TYR A 433 9.80 29.18 -31.36
CA TYR A 433 8.81 30.11 -30.82
C TYR A 433 8.27 29.68 -29.44
N LEU A 434 8.13 28.37 -29.21
CA LEU A 434 7.53 27.81 -27.99
C LEU A 434 8.51 27.65 -26.82
N LEU A 435 9.79 27.42 -27.11
CA LEU A 435 10.80 27.07 -26.11
C LEU A 435 11.93 28.10 -25.97
N ARG A 436 11.87 29.23 -26.69
CA ARG A 436 12.92 30.26 -26.75
C ARG A 436 13.31 30.84 -25.39
N HIS A 437 12.39 30.83 -24.42
CA HIS A 437 12.63 31.29 -23.04
C HIS A 437 12.68 30.15 -22.02
N SER A 438 12.09 28.99 -22.32
CA SER A 438 11.93 27.85 -21.38
C SER A 438 13.09 26.85 -21.43
N LEU A 439 13.77 26.70 -22.58
CA LEU A 439 14.98 25.87 -22.73
C LEU A 439 16.28 26.60 -22.35
N TYR A 440 16.21 27.86 -21.90
CA TYR A 440 17.42 28.64 -21.59
C TYR A 440 18.19 28.15 -20.35
N HIS A 441 17.63 27.22 -19.57
CA HIS A 441 18.44 26.40 -18.68
C HIS A 441 18.97 25.17 -19.43
N LYS A 442 19.88 25.38 -20.38
CA LYS A 442 20.73 24.32 -20.99
C LYS A 442 21.48 23.47 -19.93
N LYS A 443 21.47 23.87 -18.66
CA LYS A 443 22.08 23.15 -17.53
C LYS A 443 21.13 22.25 -16.72
N SER A 444 19.79 22.38 -16.81
CA SER A 444 18.88 21.66 -15.90
C SER A 444 18.15 20.47 -16.52
N GLY A 445 18.06 20.36 -17.85
CA GLY A 445 17.37 19.25 -18.51
C GLY A 445 15.88 19.12 -18.15
N ARG A 446 15.22 20.21 -17.74
CA ARG A 446 13.83 20.23 -17.25
C ARG A 446 13.03 21.41 -17.82
N VAL A 447 11.70 21.29 -17.87
CA VAL A 447 10.74 22.31 -18.31
C VAL A 447 9.59 22.44 -17.32
N SER A 448 8.98 23.62 -17.19
CA SER A 448 7.86 23.81 -16.25
C SER A 448 6.55 23.21 -16.78
N LYS A 449 5.72 22.69 -15.87
CA LYS A 449 4.35 22.24 -16.16
C LYS A 449 3.51 23.35 -16.81
N LYS A 450 3.68 24.60 -16.40
CA LYS A 450 3.04 25.77 -17.03
C LYS A 450 3.43 25.91 -18.50
N ALA A 451 4.72 25.83 -18.82
CA ALA A 451 5.19 25.89 -20.20
C ALA A 451 4.69 24.69 -21.02
N MET A 452 4.65 23.51 -20.42
CA MET A 452 4.08 22.30 -21.04
C MET A 452 2.60 22.44 -21.34
N LYS A 453 1.81 23.01 -20.42
CA LYS A 453 0.40 23.31 -20.64
C LYS A 453 0.21 24.22 -21.86
N SER A 454 0.99 25.30 -21.96
CA SER A 454 0.96 26.19 -23.12
C SER A 454 1.43 25.55 -24.43
N ILE A 455 2.26 24.49 -24.39
CA ILE A 455 2.60 23.69 -25.58
C ILE A 455 1.41 22.82 -25.97
N LEU A 456 0.82 22.11 -25.01
CA LEU A 456 -0.31 21.19 -25.23
C LEU A 456 -1.57 21.91 -25.71
N GLU A 457 -1.82 23.14 -25.25
CA GLU A 457 -2.95 23.97 -25.69
C GLU A 457 -2.87 24.39 -27.16
N LYS A 458 -1.68 24.37 -27.77
CA LYS A 458 -1.49 24.68 -29.20
C LYS A 458 -1.64 23.48 -30.13
N ILE A 459 -1.84 22.29 -29.57
CA ILE A 459 -2.02 21.07 -30.32
C ILE A 459 -3.52 20.86 -30.47
N GLU A 460 -4.03 21.03 -31.70
CA GLU A 460 -5.46 20.84 -32.02
C GLU A 460 -5.85 19.35 -32.08
N ILE A 461 -4.87 18.46 -32.15
CA ILE A 461 -5.04 17.00 -32.22
C ILE A 461 -5.24 16.45 -30.80
N ASP A 462 -6.37 15.80 -30.54
CA ASP A 462 -6.69 15.19 -29.25
C ASP A 462 -6.59 13.65 -29.33
N ASP A 463 -5.36 13.15 -29.37
CA ASP A 463 -5.06 11.71 -29.28
C ASP A 463 -4.74 11.27 -27.83
N ASP A 464 -4.66 9.96 -27.61
CA ASP A 464 -4.43 9.38 -26.28
C ASP A 464 -3.10 9.85 -25.64
N PHE A 465 -2.10 10.13 -26.47
CA PHE A 465 -0.82 10.66 -26.00
C PHE A 465 -0.98 12.08 -25.45
N ILE A 466 -1.71 12.96 -26.16
CA ILE A 466 -2.00 14.32 -25.70
C ILE A 466 -2.88 14.32 -24.46
N LYS A 467 -3.92 13.48 -24.41
CA LYS A 467 -4.77 13.32 -23.21
C LYS A 467 -3.95 12.92 -21.99
N ARG A 468 -3.02 11.97 -22.15
CA ARG A 468 -2.10 11.55 -21.10
C ARG A 468 -1.14 12.67 -20.68
N MET A 469 -0.59 13.43 -21.62
CA MET A 469 0.28 14.56 -21.28
C MET A 469 -0.47 15.66 -20.54
N LYS A 470 -1.71 15.97 -20.95
CA LYS A 470 -2.60 16.90 -20.24
C LYS A 470 -2.82 16.42 -18.79
N LYS A 471 -3.06 15.13 -18.61
CA LYS A 471 -3.22 14.48 -17.30
C LYS A 471 -1.95 14.56 -16.43
N LEU A 472 -0.78 14.23 -16.96
CA LEU A 472 0.50 14.35 -16.26
C LEU A 472 0.76 15.81 -15.81
N VAL A 473 0.54 16.77 -16.70
CA VAL A 473 0.75 18.21 -16.43
C VAL A 473 -0.25 18.75 -15.40
N ALA A 474 -1.49 18.24 -15.40
CA ALA A 474 -2.52 18.63 -14.43
C ALA A 474 -2.39 17.92 -13.07
N SER A 475 -1.65 16.81 -12.99
CA SER A 475 -1.47 16.03 -11.76
C SER A 475 -0.54 16.71 -10.74
N ASP A 476 -0.60 16.25 -9.49
CA ASP A 476 0.31 16.64 -8.40
C ASP A 476 1.63 15.84 -8.39
N ILE A 477 1.80 14.93 -9.35
CA ILE A 477 3.03 14.16 -9.52
C ILE A 477 4.17 15.07 -9.97
N SER A 478 5.36 14.87 -9.42
CA SER A 478 6.59 15.48 -9.91
C SER A 478 7.72 14.44 -9.93
N VAL A 479 8.93 14.86 -10.29
CA VAL A 479 10.07 13.94 -10.41
C VAL A 479 11.30 14.40 -9.64
N VAL A 480 12.07 13.43 -9.16
CA VAL A 480 13.39 13.61 -8.55
C VAL A 480 14.40 12.74 -9.27
N GLU A 481 15.61 13.25 -9.45
CA GLU A 481 16.66 12.55 -10.18
C GLU A 481 17.49 11.67 -9.23
N ILE A 482 17.81 10.45 -9.64
CA ILE A 482 18.74 9.58 -8.93
C ILE A 482 20.14 10.17 -9.03
N LYS A 483 20.79 10.36 -7.88
CA LYS A 483 22.14 10.91 -7.78
C LYS A 483 23.19 9.86 -7.54
N ASN A 484 22.86 8.79 -6.84
CA ASN A 484 23.79 7.72 -6.52
C ASN A 484 23.05 6.46 -6.06
N ILE A 485 23.60 5.29 -6.40
CA ILE A 485 23.08 3.97 -6.03
C ILE A 485 24.21 3.20 -5.35
N ASP A 486 24.08 2.97 -4.04
CA ASP A 486 25.06 2.16 -3.29
C ASP A 486 24.47 0.77 -2.99
N ILE A 487 25.15 -0.30 -3.40
CA ILE A 487 24.81 -1.67 -2.99
C ILE A 487 25.54 -1.99 -1.69
N VAL A 488 24.82 -2.39 -0.65
CA VAL A 488 25.38 -2.72 0.65
C VAL A 488 24.95 -4.12 1.09
N ASP A 489 25.87 -4.82 1.75
CA ASP A 489 25.55 -6.06 2.43
C ASP A 489 24.56 -5.77 3.56
N TYR A 490 23.61 -6.68 3.74
CA TYR A 490 22.49 -6.55 4.67
C TYR A 490 22.21 -7.93 5.28
N ASP A 491 21.75 -7.99 6.52
CA ASP A 491 21.26 -9.23 7.12
C ASP A 491 20.03 -8.87 7.94
N GLY A 492 18.86 -8.99 7.32
CA GLY A 492 17.60 -8.57 7.92
C GLY A 492 16.40 -8.78 7.02
N TYR A 493 15.22 -8.48 7.58
CA TYR A 493 13.96 -8.53 6.86
C TYR A 493 13.77 -7.28 6.00
N VAL A 494 13.30 -7.48 4.78
CA VAL A 494 12.68 -6.48 3.92
C VAL A 494 11.17 -6.78 3.85
N TYR A 495 10.35 -5.78 3.59
CA TYR A 495 8.89 -5.82 3.65
C TYR A 495 8.25 -5.37 2.36
N ASP A 496 7.05 -5.84 2.06
CA ASP A 496 6.24 -5.32 0.95
C ASP A 496 4.77 -5.25 1.36
N VAL A 497 3.94 -4.59 0.56
CA VAL A 497 2.49 -4.51 0.79
C VAL A 497 1.72 -4.92 -0.45
N SER A 498 0.52 -5.48 -0.25
CA SER A 498 -0.44 -5.71 -1.31
C SER A 498 -1.46 -4.59 -1.32
N VAL A 499 -1.34 -3.70 -2.31
CA VAL A 499 -2.30 -2.63 -2.62
C VAL A 499 -3.11 -3.06 -3.86
N PRO A 500 -4.44 -3.20 -3.77
CA PRO A 500 -5.27 -3.58 -4.90
C PRO A 500 -5.35 -2.46 -5.95
N ASP A 501 -5.74 -2.85 -7.17
CA ASP A 501 -5.85 -2.03 -8.38
C ASP A 501 -4.51 -1.48 -8.90
N THR A 502 -3.89 -0.60 -8.13
CA THR A 502 -2.76 0.24 -8.61
C THR A 502 -1.43 -0.42 -8.36
N GLN A 503 -1.35 -1.34 -7.40
CA GLN A 503 -0.13 -1.98 -6.96
C GLN A 503 1.00 -1.00 -6.61
N MET A 504 0.66 0.22 -6.20
CA MET A 504 1.64 1.28 -5.94
C MET A 504 1.44 1.86 -4.54
N PHE A 505 2.52 2.30 -3.91
CA PHE A 505 2.45 3.05 -2.64
C PHE A 505 3.59 4.05 -2.54
N TRP A 506 3.42 5.05 -1.68
CA TRP A 506 4.46 6.05 -1.43
C TRP A 506 5.34 5.64 -0.26
N GLY A 507 6.67 5.66 -0.44
CA GLY A 507 7.64 5.40 0.62
C GLY A 507 8.94 6.17 0.46
N GLY A 508 9.78 6.20 1.50
CA GLY A 508 11.09 6.87 1.49
C GLY A 508 11.21 8.08 2.43
N THR A 509 12.41 8.65 2.59
CA THR A 509 12.61 9.81 3.48
C THR A 509 11.86 11.06 2.99
N ILE A 510 11.68 11.17 1.68
CA ILE A 510 10.59 11.92 1.06
C ILE A 510 9.81 10.93 0.20
N PRO A 511 8.52 11.16 -0.08
CA PRO A 511 7.67 10.20 -0.76
C PRO A 511 8.17 9.95 -2.19
N ILE A 512 8.51 8.72 -2.52
CA ILE A 512 8.69 8.26 -3.90
C ILE A 512 7.71 7.12 -4.19
N LEU A 513 7.30 6.99 -5.44
CA LEU A 513 6.32 5.99 -5.84
C LEU A 513 7.02 4.64 -6.02
N LEU A 514 6.68 3.71 -5.14
CA LEU A 514 7.14 2.34 -5.14
C LEU A 514 6.06 1.47 -5.76
N HIS A 515 6.48 0.45 -6.49
CA HIS A 515 5.58 -0.55 -7.03
C HIS A 515 5.67 -1.79 -6.13
N ASN A 516 4.53 -2.35 -5.75
CA ASN A 516 4.46 -3.66 -5.11
C ASN A 516 5.20 -4.64 -6.00
N SER A 517 5.94 -5.54 -5.39
CA SER A 517 6.82 -6.42 -6.15
C SER A 517 6.07 -7.27 -7.18
N ASP A 518 6.35 -7.00 -8.44
CA ASP A 518 6.20 -7.98 -9.51
C ASP A 518 7.59 -8.52 -9.81
N GLU A 519 7.90 -9.71 -9.29
CA GLU A 519 9.14 -10.45 -9.56
C GLU A 519 9.25 -10.98 -11.01
N ARG A 520 8.66 -10.25 -11.96
CA ARG A 520 8.38 -10.70 -13.33
C ARG A 520 9.35 -10.15 -14.39
N GLY A 521 10.22 -9.21 -14.03
CA GLY A 521 11.21 -8.62 -14.95
C GLY A 521 12.42 -9.54 -15.26
N ILE A 522 12.99 -9.39 -16.46
CA ILE A 522 14.11 -10.18 -17.03
C ILE A 522 15.36 -10.26 -16.13
N GLU A 523 15.62 -9.24 -15.33
CA GLU A 523 16.84 -9.18 -14.51
C GLU A 523 16.82 -10.16 -13.33
N THR A 524 15.64 -10.43 -12.74
CA THR A 524 15.46 -11.49 -11.73
C THR A 524 15.93 -12.83 -12.27
N ILE A 525 15.66 -13.09 -13.54
CA ILE A 525 16.04 -14.32 -14.22
C ILE A 525 17.54 -14.33 -14.53
N ARG A 526 18.11 -13.19 -14.95
CA ARG A 526 19.52 -13.08 -15.33
C ARG A 526 20.49 -13.06 -14.16
N VAL A 527 20.06 -12.58 -12.99
CA VAL A 527 20.91 -12.41 -11.81
C VAL A 527 20.46 -13.37 -10.70
N LYS A 528 19.31 -13.15 -10.08
CA LYS A 528 18.88 -13.88 -8.88
C LYS A 528 18.67 -15.37 -9.11
N VAL A 529 17.92 -15.73 -10.15
CA VAL A 529 17.73 -17.13 -10.57
C VAL A 529 19.07 -17.74 -11.00
N LYS A 530 19.87 -17.00 -11.77
CA LYS A 530 21.17 -17.47 -12.25
C LYS A 530 22.13 -17.76 -11.10
N ASP A 531 22.27 -16.87 -10.13
CA ASP A 531 23.20 -17.01 -9.01
C ASP A 531 22.77 -18.10 -8.04
N PHE A 532 21.47 -18.23 -7.79
CA PHE A 532 20.94 -19.37 -7.05
C PHE A 532 21.19 -20.69 -7.78
N ALA A 533 20.99 -20.74 -9.10
CA ALA A 533 21.24 -21.93 -9.91
C ALA A 533 22.74 -22.27 -10.06
N ARG A 534 23.63 -21.29 -9.93
CA ARG A 534 25.10 -21.46 -9.96
C ARG A 534 25.67 -22.11 -8.69
N THR A 535 25.02 -21.91 -7.56
CA THR A 535 25.51 -22.43 -6.27
C THR A 535 25.11 -23.89 -6.09
N MET A 536 25.99 -24.70 -5.48
CA MET A 536 25.67 -26.11 -5.24
C MET A 536 24.56 -26.27 -4.19
N PRO A 537 23.69 -27.29 -4.32
CA PRO A 537 22.70 -27.64 -3.30
C PRO A 537 23.39 -27.98 -1.97
N ILE A 538 22.86 -27.44 -0.88
CA ILE A 538 23.38 -27.70 0.49
C ILE A 538 22.98 -29.11 0.93
N SER A 539 21.83 -29.59 0.46
CA SER A 539 21.36 -30.97 0.63
C SER A 539 20.60 -31.43 -0.61
N GLY A 540 20.68 -32.71 -0.98
CA GLY A 540 20.05 -33.26 -2.18
C GLY A 540 20.90 -33.10 -3.46
N SER A 541 20.37 -33.59 -4.59
CA SER A 541 21.08 -33.64 -5.89
C SER A 541 20.87 -32.40 -6.76
N PHE A 542 19.92 -31.53 -6.43
CA PHE A 542 19.59 -30.31 -7.17
C PHE A 542 18.88 -29.28 -6.27
N LYS A 543 18.76 -28.04 -6.73
CA LYS A 543 17.90 -27.00 -6.12
C LYS A 543 16.59 -26.83 -6.89
N ILE A 544 15.58 -26.24 -6.27
CA ILE A 544 14.31 -25.89 -6.92
C ILE A 544 14.15 -24.37 -6.95
N VAL A 545 13.82 -23.84 -8.12
CA VAL A 545 13.36 -22.44 -8.28
C VAL A 545 11.89 -22.50 -8.65
N TYR A 546 11.05 -21.86 -7.84
CA TYR A 546 9.63 -21.71 -8.09
C TYR A 546 9.32 -20.29 -8.57
N LEU A 547 8.73 -20.19 -9.75
CA LEU A 547 8.23 -18.93 -10.32
C LEU A 547 6.71 -19.00 -10.35
N ASP A 548 6.05 -18.21 -9.51
CA ASP A 548 4.61 -18.00 -9.63
C ASP A 548 4.31 -17.00 -10.76
N GLU A 549 3.12 -17.11 -11.34
CA GLU A 549 2.63 -16.23 -12.43
C GLU A 549 3.62 -16.07 -13.60
N ALA A 550 4.26 -17.16 -14.01
CA ALA A 550 5.23 -17.18 -15.10
C ALA A 550 4.66 -16.71 -16.45
N ASP A 551 3.34 -16.76 -16.64
CA ASP A 551 2.64 -16.24 -17.81
C ASP A 551 2.56 -14.72 -17.87
N SER A 552 2.87 -14.04 -16.78
CA SER A 552 2.99 -12.59 -16.70
C SER A 552 4.42 -12.10 -16.98
N LEU A 553 5.39 -13.01 -17.23
CA LEU A 553 6.74 -12.65 -17.67
C LEU A 553 6.75 -12.13 -19.11
N THR A 554 7.55 -11.09 -19.38
CA THR A 554 7.78 -10.60 -20.75
C THR A 554 8.45 -11.68 -21.61
N LYS A 555 8.25 -11.64 -22.94
CA LYS A 555 8.84 -12.65 -23.86
C LYS A 555 10.36 -12.71 -23.73
N ASP A 556 11.04 -11.58 -23.55
CA ASP A 556 12.49 -11.52 -23.36
C ASP A 556 12.92 -12.13 -22.02
N ALA A 557 12.15 -11.90 -20.96
CA ALA A 557 12.36 -12.54 -19.66
C ALA A 557 12.24 -14.06 -19.78
N GLN A 558 11.22 -14.56 -20.47
CA GLN A 558 11.07 -15.98 -20.75
C GLN A 558 12.23 -16.54 -21.61
N HIS A 559 12.70 -15.79 -22.62
CA HIS A 559 13.88 -16.21 -23.38
C HIS A 559 15.16 -16.29 -22.54
N ALA A 560 15.36 -15.38 -21.59
CA ALA A 560 16.46 -15.46 -20.63
C ALA A 560 16.30 -16.65 -19.66
N LEU A 561 15.06 -16.94 -19.25
CA LEU A 561 14.74 -18.06 -18.35
C LEU A 561 15.08 -19.37 -19.01
N ARG A 562 14.65 -19.54 -20.26
CA ARG A 562 14.98 -20.70 -21.08
C ARG A 562 16.50 -20.98 -21.09
N ARG A 563 17.34 -19.98 -21.35
CA ARG A 563 18.81 -20.15 -21.37
C ARG A 563 19.34 -20.57 -20.00
N THR A 564 18.78 -20.01 -18.93
CA THR A 564 19.16 -20.33 -17.55
C THR A 564 18.75 -21.76 -17.18
N MET A 565 17.55 -22.18 -17.57
CA MET A 565 17.09 -23.57 -17.43
C MET A 565 18.01 -24.55 -18.15
N GLU A 566 18.43 -24.23 -19.38
CA GLU A 566 19.36 -25.08 -20.15
C GLU A 566 20.72 -25.20 -19.45
N ASN A 567 21.32 -24.06 -19.07
CA ASN A 567 22.67 -24.01 -18.52
C ASN A 567 22.81 -24.70 -17.15
N TYR A 568 21.76 -24.68 -16.33
CA TYR A 568 21.78 -25.21 -14.96
C TYR A 568 20.84 -26.39 -14.76
N SER A 569 20.49 -27.09 -15.85
CA SER A 569 19.64 -28.29 -15.81
C SER A 569 20.23 -29.45 -15.00
N SER A 570 21.54 -29.45 -14.72
CA SER A 570 22.18 -30.44 -13.84
C SER A 570 21.97 -30.10 -12.36
N SER A 571 22.22 -28.85 -11.96
CA SER A 571 22.21 -28.38 -10.56
C SER A 571 20.87 -27.85 -10.07
N CYS A 572 19.94 -27.51 -10.98
CA CYS A 572 18.70 -26.80 -10.65
C CYS A 572 17.50 -27.38 -11.40
N ARG A 573 16.32 -27.31 -10.78
CA ARG A 573 15.01 -27.65 -11.35
C ARG A 573 14.07 -26.48 -11.21
N PHE A 574 13.33 -26.19 -12.27
CA PHE A 574 12.39 -25.09 -12.33
C PHE A 574 10.97 -25.62 -12.23
N ILE A 575 10.17 -25.00 -11.36
CA ILE A 575 8.72 -25.18 -11.31
C ILE A 575 8.11 -23.83 -11.68
N LEU A 576 7.50 -23.74 -12.85
CA LEU A 576 6.84 -22.54 -13.34
C LEU A 576 5.33 -22.70 -13.13
N ALA A 577 4.69 -21.81 -12.40
CA ALA A 577 3.24 -21.79 -12.25
C ALA A 577 2.64 -20.67 -13.12
N CYS A 578 1.56 -20.98 -13.83
CA CYS A 578 0.87 -20.03 -14.70
C CYS A 578 -0.64 -20.32 -14.72
N ASN A 579 -1.43 -19.32 -15.09
CA ASN A 579 -2.86 -19.55 -15.35
C ASN A 579 -3.07 -20.15 -16.74
N TYR A 580 -2.36 -19.62 -17.73
CA TYR A 580 -2.46 -20.05 -19.12
C TYR A 580 -1.12 -20.50 -19.67
N SER A 581 -0.98 -21.79 -19.95
CA SER A 581 0.26 -22.31 -20.56
C SER A 581 0.55 -21.66 -21.92
N SER A 582 -0.48 -21.27 -22.69
CA SER A 582 -0.35 -20.61 -23.98
C SER A 582 0.43 -19.29 -23.95
N LYS A 583 0.50 -18.62 -22.79
CA LYS A 583 1.30 -17.41 -22.59
C LYS A 583 2.78 -17.69 -22.30
N ILE A 584 3.16 -18.95 -22.12
CA ILE A 584 4.55 -19.40 -21.99
C ILE A 584 5.11 -19.74 -23.37
N ILE A 585 6.31 -19.25 -23.68
CA ILE A 585 6.94 -19.48 -24.98
C ILE A 585 7.16 -21.01 -25.22
N PRO A 586 6.92 -21.51 -26.44
CA PRO A 586 7.10 -22.93 -26.76
C PRO A 586 8.47 -23.52 -26.38
N PRO A 587 9.59 -22.78 -26.47
CA PRO A 587 10.89 -23.27 -26.02
C PRO A 587 10.99 -23.61 -24.52
N ILE A 588 10.25 -22.90 -23.63
CA ILE A 588 10.20 -23.26 -22.21
C ILE A 588 9.30 -24.50 -22.04
N GLN A 589 8.12 -24.49 -22.68
CA GLN A 589 7.16 -25.59 -22.57
C GLN A 589 7.78 -26.94 -22.96
N SER A 590 8.56 -26.99 -24.04
CA SER A 590 9.21 -28.23 -24.52
C SER A 590 10.26 -28.80 -23.57
N ARG A 591 10.70 -28.03 -22.57
CA ARG A 591 11.67 -28.46 -21.55
C ARG A 591 11.00 -28.82 -20.23
N CYS A 592 9.69 -28.64 -20.12
CA CYS A 592 8.93 -28.89 -18.90
C CYS A 592 8.00 -30.09 -19.06
N ALA A 593 7.88 -30.88 -18.00
CA ALA A 593 6.72 -31.73 -17.80
C ALA A 593 5.52 -30.82 -17.48
N ILE A 594 4.50 -30.85 -18.34
CA ILE A 594 3.32 -30.00 -18.20
C ILE A 594 2.27 -30.71 -17.34
N PHE A 595 1.87 -30.04 -16.26
CA PHE A 595 0.80 -30.48 -15.36
C PHE A 595 -0.35 -29.50 -15.46
N LYS A 596 -1.48 -29.97 -15.99
CA LYS A 596 -2.70 -29.17 -16.17
C LYS A 596 -3.62 -29.36 -14.97
N PHE A 597 -3.59 -28.42 -14.04
CA PHE A 597 -4.50 -28.38 -12.92
C PHE A 597 -5.86 -27.85 -13.41
N SER A 598 -6.91 -28.66 -13.24
CA SER A 598 -8.29 -28.27 -13.53
C SER A 598 -8.93 -27.57 -12.33
N THR A 599 -10.14 -27.04 -12.49
CA THR A 599 -10.97 -26.70 -11.33
C THR A 599 -11.21 -27.96 -10.48
N LEU A 600 -11.30 -27.77 -9.16
CA LEU A 600 -11.60 -28.86 -8.25
C LEU A 600 -13.09 -29.19 -8.29
N LYS A 601 -13.41 -30.48 -8.24
CA LYS A 601 -14.78 -30.95 -8.22
C LYS A 601 -15.44 -30.57 -6.89
N GLU A 602 -16.75 -30.29 -6.94
CA GLU A 602 -17.54 -29.90 -5.77
C GLU A 602 -17.37 -30.87 -4.60
N ASN A 603 -17.50 -32.18 -4.86
CA ASN A 603 -17.37 -33.22 -3.85
C ASN A 603 -16.01 -33.24 -3.13
N ILE A 604 -14.93 -32.82 -3.81
CA ILE A 604 -13.59 -32.71 -3.24
C ILE A 604 -13.54 -31.53 -2.27
N ILE A 605 -14.05 -30.38 -2.68
CA ILE A 605 -14.11 -29.17 -1.85
C ILE A 605 -14.99 -29.42 -0.63
N THR A 606 -16.21 -29.95 -0.81
CA THR A 606 -17.13 -30.26 0.28
C THR A 606 -16.49 -31.17 1.32
N LYS A 607 -15.81 -32.25 0.90
CA LYS A 607 -15.11 -33.16 1.82
C LYS A 607 -13.99 -32.47 2.59
N PHE A 608 -13.26 -31.56 1.95
CA PHE A 608 -12.19 -30.82 2.60
C PHE A 608 -12.73 -29.82 3.62
N LEU A 609 -13.77 -29.06 3.26
CA LEU A 609 -14.44 -28.14 4.17
C LEU A 609 -15.08 -28.87 5.35
N ASP A 610 -15.73 -30.01 5.12
CA ASP A 610 -16.30 -30.85 6.18
C ASP A 610 -15.23 -31.31 7.18
N ARG A 611 -14.04 -31.68 6.70
CA ARG A 611 -12.89 -31.98 7.57
C ARG A 611 -12.49 -30.77 8.44
N ILE A 612 -12.48 -29.57 7.86
CA ILE A 612 -12.18 -28.33 8.61
C ILE A 612 -13.28 -28.08 9.65
N CYS A 613 -14.56 -28.15 9.27
CA CYS A 613 -15.68 -27.99 10.20
C CYS A 613 -15.59 -28.94 11.39
N LYS A 614 -15.26 -30.22 11.15
CA LYS A 614 -15.07 -31.21 12.23
C LYS A 614 -13.91 -30.87 13.15
N ASN A 615 -12.77 -30.46 12.60
CA ASN A 615 -11.59 -30.10 13.38
C ASN A 615 -11.80 -28.82 14.21
N GLU A 616 -12.52 -27.85 13.66
CA GLU A 616 -12.86 -26.57 14.30
C GLU A 616 -14.14 -26.66 15.15
N LYS A 617 -14.77 -27.84 15.23
CA LYS A 617 -16.00 -28.12 15.99
C LYS A 617 -17.18 -27.19 15.61
N LEU A 618 -17.34 -26.93 14.32
CA LEU A 618 -18.42 -26.10 13.78
C LEU A 618 -19.64 -26.94 13.44
N GLY A 619 -20.83 -26.47 13.84
CA GLY A 619 -22.09 -26.95 13.29
C GLY A 619 -22.30 -26.35 11.90
N CYS A 620 -22.13 -27.14 10.85
CA CYS A 620 -22.29 -26.68 9.47
C CYS A 620 -23.38 -27.49 8.78
N GLU A 621 -24.39 -26.79 8.26
CA GLU A 621 -25.45 -27.39 7.46
C GLU A 621 -24.92 -27.76 6.06
N GLU A 622 -25.44 -28.84 5.48
CA GLU A 622 -25.00 -29.29 4.15
C GLU A 622 -25.26 -28.23 3.06
N ASP A 623 -26.35 -27.48 3.18
CA ASP A 623 -26.71 -26.40 2.26
C ASP A 623 -25.76 -25.20 2.36
N ALA A 624 -25.19 -24.96 3.55
CA ALA A 624 -24.14 -23.95 3.73
C ALA A 624 -22.85 -24.37 3.01
N LEU A 625 -22.43 -25.63 3.12
CA LEU A 625 -21.26 -26.13 2.36
C LEU A 625 -21.48 -26.04 0.85
N LYS A 626 -22.68 -26.39 0.36
CA LYS A 626 -23.04 -26.25 -1.06
C LYS A 626 -22.97 -24.79 -1.53
N ALA A 627 -23.45 -23.86 -0.71
CA ALA A 627 -23.36 -22.43 -1.02
C ALA A 627 -21.90 -21.94 -1.11
N ILE A 628 -21.02 -22.38 -0.20
CA ILE A 628 -19.58 -22.04 -0.26
C ILE A 628 -18.95 -22.61 -1.51
N VAL A 629 -19.25 -23.88 -1.84
CA VAL A 629 -18.71 -24.54 -3.04
C VAL A 629 -19.14 -23.79 -4.29
N TYR A 630 -20.41 -23.42 -4.40
CA TYR A 630 -20.94 -22.61 -5.49
C TYR A 630 -20.17 -21.30 -5.66
N VAL A 631 -20.08 -20.50 -4.59
CA VAL A 631 -19.40 -19.20 -4.63
C VAL A 631 -17.90 -19.34 -4.90
N SER A 632 -17.29 -20.43 -4.44
CA SER A 632 -15.87 -20.69 -4.63
C SER A 632 -15.50 -21.01 -6.08
N GLY A 633 -16.43 -21.53 -6.90
CA GLY A 633 -16.19 -21.84 -8.31
C GLY A 633 -15.04 -22.82 -8.55
N GLY A 634 -14.77 -23.72 -7.61
CA GLY A 634 -13.66 -24.67 -7.71
C GLY A 634 -12.34 -24.20 -7.05
N ASP A 635 -12.29 -22.98 -6.52
CA ASP A 635 -11.12 -22.43 -5.81
C ASP A 635 -11.15 -22.81 -4.31
N MET A 636 -10.24 -23.71 -3.91
CA MET A 636 -10.15 -24.18 -2.52
C MET A 636 -9.75 -23.06 -1.55
N ARG A 637 -8.87 -22.14 -1.97
CA ARG A 637 -8.43 -21.02 -1.12
C ARG A 637 -9.61 -20.10 -0.82
N LYS A 638 -10.40 -19.77 -1.85
CA LYS A 638 -11.64 -18.98 -1.73
C LYS A 638 -12.65 -19.70 -0.83
N ALA A 639 -12.83 -21.01 -1.00
CA ALA A 639 -13.74 -21.82 -0.19
C ALA A 639 -13.36 -21.81 1.30
N ILE A 640 -12.09 -22.03 1.65
CA ILE A 640 -11.62 -22.04 3.04
C ILE A 640 -11.76 -20.66 3.68
N ASN A 641 -11.39 -19.59 2.96
CA ASN A 641 -11.53 -18.23 3.47
C ASN A 641 -13.00 -17.89 3.76
N MET A 642 -13.92 -18.31 2.89
CA MET A 642 -15.34 -18.09 3.08
C MET A 642 -15.91 -18.88 4.26
N LEU A 643 -15.47 -20.14 4.44
CA LEU A 643 -15.83 -20.94 5.61
C LEU A 643 -15.32 -20.30 6.91
N GLN A 644 -14.06 -19.85 6.92
CA GLN A 644 -13.49 -19.19 8.09
C GLN A 644 -14.22 -17.89 8.41
N MET A 645 -14.49 -17.05 7.41
CA MET A 645 -15.15 -15.76 7.62
C MET A 645 -16.59 -15.91 8.14
N THR A 646 -17.35 -16.85 7.56
CA THR A 646 -18.73 -17.13 8.00
C THR A 646 -18.82 -17.83 9.36
N SER A 647 -17.76 -18.53 9.78
CA SER A 647 -17.70 -19.13 11.11
C SER A 647 -17.57 -18.10 12.24
N PHE A 648 -16.96 -16.93 11.98
CA PHE A 648 -16.82 -15.87 12.98
C PHE A 648 -18.16 -15.22 13.38
N ASP A 649 -19.09 -15.13 12.43
CA ASP A 649 -20.42 -14.54 12.64
C ASP A 649 -21.41 -15.50 13.32
N GLY A 650 -20.97 -16.71 13.67
CA GLY A 650 -21.67 -17.65 14.55
C GLY A 650 -22.85 -18.40 13.94
N LYS A 651 -23.17 -18.19 12.64
CA LYS A 651 -24.24 -18.91 11.93
C LYS A 651 -23.81 -19.25 10.49
N LEU A 652 -23.36 -20.49 10.29
CA LEU A 652 -23.06 -21.08 8.99
C LEU A 652 -24.37 -21.47 8.27
N THR A 653 -25.08 -20.49 7.74
CA THR A 653 -26.29 -20.70 6.92
C THR A 653 -26.07 -20.25 5.48
N LYS A 654 -26.84 -20.82 4.55
CA LYS A 654 -26.81 -20.49 3.11
C LYS A 654 -26.97 -18.99 2.86
N GLU A 655 -27.89 -18.34 3.56
CA GLU A 655 -28.21 -16.91 3.39
C GLU A 655 -27.04 -16.02 3.79
N ASN A 656 -26.34 -16.35 4.88
CA ASN A 656 -25.18 -15.59 5.34
C ASN A 656 -24.01 -15.71 4.37
N ILE A 657 -23.79 -16.90 3.79
CA ILE A 657 -22.74 -17.13 2.81
C ILE A 657 -22.96 -16.28 1.56
N TYR A 658 -24.18 -16.29 1.01
CA TYR A 658 -24.51 -15.47 -0.17
C TYR A 658 -24.49 -13.98 0.14
N ALA A 659 -24.95 -13.57 1.32
CA ALA A 659 -24.87 -12.17 1.76
C ALA A 659 -23.42 -11.68 1.86
N MET A 660 -22.51 -12.48 2.44
CA MET A 660 -21.09 -12.15 2.52
C MET A 660 -20.39 -12.16 1.15
N ALA A 661 -20.77 -13.11 0.29
CA ALA A 661 -20.24 -13.21 -1.06
C ALA A 661 -20.74 -12.12 -2.00
N GLY A 662 -21.83 -11.43 -1.62
CA GLY A 662 -22.59 -10.56 -2.50
C GLY A 662 -23.28 -11.31 -3.65
N LYS A 663 -23.24 -12.64 -3.71
CA LYS A 663 -23.74 -13.46 -4.83
C LYS A 663 -24.86 -14.38 -4.35
N ASP A 664 -26.10 -14.05 -4.73
CA ASP A 664 -27.27 -14.92 -4.53
C ASP A 664 -27.85 -15.36 -5.90
N PRO A 665 -27.65 -16.64 -6.29
CA PRO A 665 -28.14 -17.20 -7.55
C PRO A 665 -29.66 -17.08 -7.72
N GLU A 666 -30.42 -17.25 -6.64
CA GLU A 666 -31.88 -17.27 -6.69
C GLU A 666 -32.43 -15.86 -6.88
N GLU A 667 -31.80 -14.84 -6.28
CA GLU A 667 -32.17 -13.44 -6.52
C GLU A 667 -31.92 -13.06 -7.99
N VAL A 668 -30.78 -13.46 -8.58
CA VAL A 668 -30.45 -13.20 -9.99
C VAL A 668 -31.38 -13.97 -10.93
N LYS A 669 -31.64 -15.25 -10.66
CA LYS A 669 -32.59 -16.05 -11.43
C LYS A 669 -33.99 -15.43 -11.40
N LYS A 670 -34.46 -14.99 -10.23
CA LYS A 670 -35.73 -14.28 -10.07
C LYS A 670 -35.76 -12.97 -10.86
N MET A 671 -34.66 -12.20 -10.84
CA MET A 671 -34.52 -10.97 -11.63
C MET A 671 -34.71 -11.24 -13.13
N VAL A 672 -34.05 -12.29 -13.67
CA VAL A 672 -34.17 -12.67 -15.09
C VAL A 672 -35.58 -13.17 -15.42
N LEU A 673 -36.17 -14.01 -14.58
CA LEU A 673 -37.54 -14.52 -14.76
C LEU A 673 -38.59 -13.39 -14.75
N LEU A 674 -38.42 -12.37 -13.90
CA LEU A 674 -39.28 -11.18 -13.89
C LEU A 674 -39.13 -10.36 -15.17
N ALA A 675 -37.90 -10.22 -15.68
CA ALA A 675 -37.66 -9.56 -16.97
C ALA A 675 -38.33 -10.31 -18.11
N LEU A 676 -38.17 -11.63 -18.19
CA LEU A 676 -38.86 -12.49 -19.16
C LEU A 676 -40.38 -12.34 -19.05
N SER A 677 -40.92 -12.30 -17.83
CA SER A 677 -42.35 -12.07 -17.58
C SER A 677 -42.83 -10.64 -17.84
N ARG A 678 -42.02 -9.78 -18.49
CA ARG A 678 -42.28 -8.35 -18.78
C ARG A 678 -42.51 -7.47 -17.55
N LYS A 679 -42.12 -7.93 -16.37
CA LYS A 679 -42.17 -7.17 -15.12
C LYS A 679 -40.87 -6.39 -14.92
N PHE A 680 -40.55 -5.53 -15.90
CA PHE A 680 -39.29 -4.79 -15.95
C PHE A 680 -39.03 -3.98 -14.67
N LYS A 681 -40.06 -3.31 -14.12
CA LYS A 681 -39.91 -2.51 -12.90
C LYS A 681 -39.51 -3.36 -11.69
N GLU A 682 -40.17 -4.51 -11.48
CA GLU A 682 -39.85 -5.46 -10.40
C GLU A 682 -38.44 -6.06 -10.59
N SER A 683 -38.08 -6.41 -11.83
CA SER A 683 -36.74 -6.91 -12.17
C SER A 683 -35.65 -5.86 -11.89
N ARG A 684 -35.90 -4.60 -12.28
CA ARG A 684 -35.00 -3.47 -12.02
C ARG A 684 -34.81 -3.22 -10.53
N GLU A 685 -35.86 -3.33 -9.72
CA GLU A 685 -35.74 -3.17 -8.26
C GLU A 685 -34.77 -4.20 -7.66
N ILE A 686 -34.81 -5.47 -8.13
CA ILE A 686 -33.83 -6.49 -7.73
C ILE A 686 -32.42 -6.13 -8.23
N LEU A 687 -32.25 -5.65 -9.46
CA LEU A 687 -30.94 -5.20 -9.97
C LEU A 687 -30.34 -4.10 -9.09
N LEU A 688 -31.13 -3.09 -8.71
CA LEU A 688 -30.65 -2.01 -7.84
C LEU A 688 -30.29 -2.50 -6.44
N LYS A 689 -31.05 -3.47 -5.91
CA LYS A 689 -30.72 -4.16 -4.65
C LYS A 689 -29.36 -4.88 -4.75
N LEU A 690 -29.12 -5.62 -5.84
CA LEU A 690 -27.84 -6.32 -6.06
C LEU A 690 -26.66 -5.34 -6.16
N LEU A 691 -26.82 -4.23 -6.88
CA LEU A 691 -25.75 -3.25 -7.07
C LEU A 691 -25.46 -2.41 -5.81
N TYR A 692 -26.50 -1.92 -5.12
CA TYR A 692 -26.34 -0.94 -4.05
C TYR A 692 -26.45 -1.49 -2.64
N GLU A 693 -27.29 -2.50 -2.41
CA GLU A 693 -27.42 -3.11 -1.07
C GLU A 693 -26.47 -4.29 -0.89
N ARG A 694 -26.30 -5.13 -1.93
CA ARG A 694 -25.38 -6.28 -1.91
C ARG A 694 -23.96 -5.93 -2.39
N GLY A 695 -23.78 -4.77 -3.01
CA GLY A 695 -22.47 -4.28 -3.47
C GLY A 695 -21.85 -5.06 -4.62
N MET A 696 -22.65 -5.76 -5.44
CA MET A 696 -22.14 -6.46 -6.62
C MET A 696 -21.61 -5.47 -7.67
N SER A 697 -20.49 -5.81 -8.30
CA SER A 697 -20.06 -5.12 -9.52
C SER A 697 -21.00 -5.49 -10.68
N GLY A 698 -21.06 -4.65 -11.72
CA GLY A 698 -21.90 -4.97 -12.87
C GLY A 698 -21.39 -6.20 -13.64
N GLU A 699 -20.08 -6.42 -13.62
CA GLU A 699 -19.38 -7.59 -14.13
C GLU A 699 -19.73 -8.87 -13.35
N ASP A 700 -19.97 -8.77 -12.04
CA ASP A 700 -20.42 -9.92 -11.25
C ASP A 700 -21.88 -10.26 -11.56
N VAL A 701 -22.74 -9.24 -11.74
CA VAL A 701 -24.14 -9.44 -12.10
C VAL A 701 -24.26 -10.06 -13.49
N ILE A 702 -23.53 -9.56 -14.50
CA ILE A 702 -23.60 -10.10 -15.86
C ILE A 702 -23.12 -11.56 -15.93
N LYS A 703 -22.05 -11.92 -15.19
CA LYS A 703 -21.57 -13.30 -15.08
C LYS A 703 -22.59 -14.21 -14.40
N GLU A 704 -23.19 -13.73 -13.31
CA GLU A 704 -24.22 -14.50 -12.61
C GLU A 704 -25.47 -14.68 -13.49
N VAL A 705 -25.87 -13.66 -14.26
CA VAL A 705 -26.96 -13.76 -15.25
C VAL A 705 -26.63 -14.82 -16.30
N HIS A 706 -25.41 -14.80 -16.85
CA HIS A 706 -24.94 -15.81 -17.78
C HIS A 706 -25.07 -17.24 -17.21
N ASP A 707 -24.61 -17.45 -15.98
CA ASP A 707 -24.66 -18.75 -15.31
C ASP A 707 -26.11 -19.21 -15.07
N GLN A 708 -27.00 -18.30 -14.64
CA GLN A 708 -28.39 -18.63 -14.36
C GLN A 708 -29.23 -18.95 -15.60
N ILE A 709 -28.89 -18.46 -16.79
CA ILE A 709 -29.69 -18.67 -18.01
C ILE A 709 -29.75 -20.14 -18.42
N PHE A 710 -28.70 -20.91 -18.15
CA PHE A 710 -28.70 -22.35 -18.40
C PHE A 710 -29.61 -23.12 -17.42
N HIS A 711 -30.00 -22.50 -16.30
CA HIS A 711 -30.91 -23.03 -15.29
C HIS A 711 -32.35 -22.51 -15.42
N ILE A 712 -32.64 -21.71 -16.45
CA ILE A 712 -33.96 -21.20 -16.78
C ILE A 712 -34.54 -22.02 -17.94
N ASP A 713 -35.81 -22.38 -17.81
CA ASP A 713 -36.56 -23.12 -18.82
C ASP A 713 -37.18 -22.14 -19.84
N ILE A 714 -36.44 -21.91 -20.93
CA ILE A 714 -36.82 -21.10 -22.10
C ILE A 714 -36.33 -21.80 -23.37
N GLU A 715 -36.91 -21.46 -24.52
CA GLU A 715 -36.56 -22.09 -25.80
C GLU A 715 -35.09 -21.82 -26.17
N ASP A 716 -34.41 -22.80 -26.78
CA ASP A 716 -32.99 -22.68 -27.15
C ASP A 716 -32.72 -21.47 -28.05
N ARG A 717 -33.68 -21.12 -28.92
CA ARG A 717 -33.57 -19.92 -29.78
C ARG A 717 -33.52 -18.64 -28.96
N GLU A 718 -34.31 -18.54 -27.90
CA GLU A 718 -34.31 -17.40 -26.99
C GLU A 718 -33.02 -17.38 -26.16
N LYS A 719 -32.54 -18.55 -25.69
CA LYS A 719 -31.24 -18.67 -25.00
C LYS A 719 -30.08 -18.17 -25.85
N ILE A 720 -30.02 -18.58 -27.12
CA ILE A 720 -28.96 -18.16 -28.05
C ILE A 720 -28.95 -16.64 -28.20
N HIS A 721 -30.12 -16.04 -28.39
CA HIS A 721 -30.22 -14.59 -28.55
C HIS A 721 -29.88 -13.83 -27.26
N LEU A 722 -30.24 -14.38 -26.09
CA LEU A 722 -29.84 -13.84 -24.80
C LEU A 722 -28.32 -13.89 -24.59
N LEU A 723 -27.68 -14.99 -24.96
CA LEU A 723 -26.22 -15.14 -24.87
C LEU A 723 -25.49 -14.10 -25.73
N GLU A 724 -26.00 -13.83 -26.94
CA GLU A 724 -25.47 -12.76 -27.81
C GLU A 724 -25.55 -11.39 -27.12
N LYS A 725 -26.70 -11.07 -26.50
CA LYS A 725 -26.91 -9.79 -25.81
C LYS A 725 -26.08 -9.65 -24.55
N ILE A 726 -25.88 -10.74 -23.81
CA ILE A 726 -25.02 -10.76 -22.63
C ILE A 726 -23.57 -10.49 -23.02
N GLY A 727 -23.07 -11.14 -24.07
CA GLY A 727 -21.72 -10.88 -24.59
C GLY A 727 -21.54 -9.44 -25.06
N GLU A 728 -22.53 -8.87 -25.75
CA GLU A 728 -22.51 -7.47 -26.18
C GLU A 728 -22.44 -6.50 -24.99
N ILE A 729 -23.24 -6.77 -23.94
CA ILE A 729 -23.29 -5.94 -22.74
C ILE A 729 -22.01 -6.10 -21.91
N GLU A 730 -21.48 -7.30 -21.76
CA GLU A 730 -20.20 -7.56 -21.09
C GLU A 730 -19.06 -6.81 -21.77
N PHE A 731 -19.00 -6.84 -23.11
CA PHE A 731 -18.01 -6.09 -23.89
C PHE A 731 -18.12 -4.59 -23.63
N ARG A 732 -19.33 -4.02 -23.69
CA ARG A 732 -19.55 -2.59 -23.44
C ARG A 732 -19.13 -2.17 -22.03
N ILE A 733 -19.46 -2.98 -21.02
CA ILE A 733 -19.05 -2.75 -19.64
C ILE A 733 -17.51 -2.76 -19.54
N THR A 734 -16.86 -3.74 -20.17
CA THR A 734 -15.39 -3.87 -20.19
C THR A 734 -14.70 -2.66 -20.84
N GLU A 735 -15.29 -2.07 -21.87
CA GLU A 735 -14.82 -0.83 -22.53
C GLU A 735 -15.08 0.45 -21.70
N GLY A 736 -15.60 0.33 -20.48
CA GLY A 736 -15.81 1.46 -19.56
C GLY A 736 -17.21 2.08 -19.62
N SER A 737 -18.19 1.40 -20.22
CA SER A 737 -19.59 1.86 -20.17
C SER A 737 -20.16 1.76 -18.76
N ASN A 738 -21.08 2.67 -18.41
CA ASN A 738 -21.74 2.64 -17.10
C ASN A 738 -22.49 1.30 -16.86
N PRO A 739 -22.09 0.49 -15.86
CA PRO A 739 -22.63 -0.86 -15.71
C PRO A 739 -24.12 -0.90 -15.39
N ARG A 740 -24.62 0.05 -14.58
CA ARG A 740 -26.05 0.14 -14.28
C ARG A 740 -26.88 0.37 -15.55
N ILE A 741 -26.47 1.32 -16.40
CA ILE A 741 -27.20 1.64 -17.63
C ILE A 741 -27.21 0.42 -18.56
N GLN A 742 -26.07 -0.27 -18.70
CA GLN A 742 -25.97 -1.44 -19.56
C GLN A 742 -26.79 -2.63 -19.02
N LEU A 743 -26.80 -2.87 -17.72
CA LEU A 743 -27.62 -3.93 -17.11
C LEU A 743 -29.11 -3.61 -17.16
N GLU A 744 -29.52 -2.35 -16.95
CA GLU A 744 -30.92 -1.92 -17.18
C GLU A 744 -31.30 -2.12 -18.66
N SER A 745 -30.38 -1.85 -19.60
CA SER A 745 -30.59 -2.13 -21.02
C SER A 745 -30.73 -3.61 -21.30
N LEU A 746 -29.91 -4.46 -20.68
CA LEU A 746 -30.03 -5.91 -20.79
C LEU A 746 -31.39 -6.40 -20.32
N LEU A 747 -31.84 -6.00 -19.12
CA LEU A 747 -33.16 -6.38 -18.60
C LEU A 747 -34.30 -5.92 -19.52
N ALA A 748 -34.19 -4.73 -20.13
CA ALA A 748 -35.15 -4.26 -21.10
C ALA A 748 -35.15 -5.13 -22.37
N GLN A 749 -33.98 -5.54 -22.87
CA GLN A 749 -33.87 -6.45 -24.01
C GLN A 749 -34.48 -7.82 -23.68
N ILE A 750 -34.19 -8.39 -22.51
CA ILE A 750 -34.80 -9.65 -22.05
C ILE A 750 -36.33 -9.57 -22.08
N ALA A 751 -36.90 -8.46 -21.60
CA ALA A 751 -38.36 -8.24 -21.60
C ALA A 751 -38.97 -8.11 -23.00
N LEU A 752 -38.20 -7.60 -23.97
CA LEU A 752 -38.63 -7.48 -25.37
C LEU A 752 -38.60 -8.81 -26.11
N ILE A 753 -37.64 -9.70 -25.77
CA ILE A 753 -37.46 -11.01 -26.42
C ILE A 753 -38.65 -11.94 -26.13
N SER A 754 -39.10 -11.99 -24.87
CA SER A 754 -40.14 -12.91 -24.36
C SER A 754 -41.57 -12.69 -24.90
N GLY A 755 -41.73 -12.02 -26.04
CA GLY A 755 -43.03 -11.98 -26.71
C GLY A 755 -42.98 -11.81 -28.22
N THR A 756 -41.98 -12.39 -28.87
CA THR A 756 -42.11 -12.80 -30.28
C THR A 756 -42.86 -14.14 -30.40
N LYS A 757 -44.01 -14.25 -29.74
CA LYS A 757 -45.11 -15.07 -30.26
C LYS A 757 -45.97 -14.15 -31.13
N LYS A 758 -45.51 -13.94 -32.36
CA LYS A 758 -46.34 -13.59 -33.51
C LYS A 758 -45.62 -13.99 -34.79
#